data_AF-A0A9D6IEV6-F1
#
_entry.id   AF-A0A9D6IEV6-F1
#
_cell.length_a   1.000
_cell.length_b   1.000
_cell.length_c   1.000
_cell.angle_alpha   90.00
_cell.angle_beta   90.00
_cell.angle_gamma   90.00
#
_symmetry.space_group_name_H-M   'P 1'
#
loop_
_entity.id
_entity.type
_entity.pdbx_description
1 polymer ?
#
loop_
_entity_poly.entity_id
_entity_poly.type
_entity_poly.pdbx_seq_one_letter_code
_entity_poly.pdbx_strand_id
1 'polypeptide(L)'
;MSRSTKRNLKAPFHNLSSRLQVERLEDRSLPSCNTISGYVYYDMNNNGLFDPGETPIANSSIELRNANNIVVGSTFTDANGFYEFDHDATLSATNETLTRTVTFSETQTNFTLQGALEKFDPSLGELQSIEIRHSGAITSEIQVENYSNISASNISGTVAGNLTLTGPGLNNVLNISGYAGSFQASIFDGITDFAGTSGASLGQKTATGLNTITLTGAAMNSYIGAGTVTLTESGIATSSAAGGGNVDVRIRSTGQSTITVIYHYIKPPCLAPGNYKIIQTQQPPSYFDGRESRNGTVIPNTIGTDFINVSLTNVDLVNNNFGELKETTLSGNVWHDANNNGIRELNEDPIAGALLTLLGPGGTRTTTTDAAGYYEFTRLDPGTYSLREAQPAGFLDGKDNAGTKGGTVVNAGTLGALGIGDPTVDQIRDITLQAGDNSQNNDFGEIRPASIAGHVYYDANDNGVFEPGETPLAGVKVTLTGFNDLGPVSLTMNTNAAGAYKFSNLRPGTYALAETQPTSYLDGKDTIGTPGGITGNDLFSNINLVAGFDGVNNDFGEIKGDTPGAPLPKTVLPWGTLPVISKVQVTAIPVPTAIDPTLRAQMSFVVATHMTLTRVQLSAAQTLAAVKQLNAGMTQRAYVAKVMTSNAYYAAQAGNIYKAVFRRPPTVRERAQTVAALKAGASEMTIKENLFTSAAYLNRYPTPTALATALARDILNRIPGTVATQNLLQSMSNQPLNDVVRELLMSDDALANQIDNVYRLALRRAATPAEVQTWTAPIRSGAVTTEGLAQRLLASAEFYQLAFNKVR
;
A
#
# COMPACT_ATOMS: atom_id res chain seq x y z
N MET A 1 53.39 26.81 -25.88
CA MET A 1 53.07 27.87 -26.87
C MET A 1 51.89 28.68 -26.36
N SER A 2 52.08 30.01 -26.19
CA SER A 2 51.08 31.13 -26.27
C SER A 2 49.79 31.09 -25.40
N ARG A 3 49.27 32.13 -24.73
CA ARG A 3 49.59 33.55 -24.44
C ARG A 3 48.53 34.05 -23.42
N SER A 4 48.97 34.59 -22.29
CA SER A 4 48.56 35.87 -21.65
C SER A 4 47.26 36.59 -22.08
N THR A 5 46.41 37.03 -21.11
CA THR A 5 46.16 38.47 -20.83
C THR A 5 45.42 38.79 -19.50
N LYS A 6 46.09 39.62 -18.67
CA LYS A 6 45.67 40.82 -17.87
C LYS A 6 44.39 40.77 -16.97
N ARG A 7 44.56 40.87 -15.64
CA ARG A 7 44.65 42.07 -14.72
C ARG A 7 43.29 42.55 -14.18
N ASN A 8 43.14 42.51 -12.84
CA ASN A 8 42.77 43.68 -12.06
C ASN A 8 43.25 43.54 -10.61
N LEU A 9 44.10 44.50 -10.20
CA LEU A 9 44.59 44.74 -8.84
C LEU A 9 43.70 45.78 -8.17
N LYS A 10 43.34 45.58 -6.90
CA LYS A 10 43.39 46.63 -5.87
C LYS A 10 43.49 45.99 -4.47
N ALA A 11 44.44 46.53 -3.71
CA ALA A 11 44.97 46.06 -2.42
C ALA A 11 44.04 46.36 -1.23
N PRO A 12 44.29 45.77 -0.04
CA PRO A 12 43.40 45.80 1.11
C PRO A 12 43.70 46.98 2.06
N PHE A 13 42.65 47.56 2.63
CA PHE A 13 42.77 48.45 3.80
C PHE A 13 42.77 47.62 5.08
N HIS A 14 43.91 47.60 5.77
CA HIS A 14 43.98 47.22 7.19
C HIS A 14 43.32 48.31 8.03
N ASN A 15 42.38 47.93 8.88
CA ASN A 15 42.01 48.74 10.03
C ASN A 15 42.17 47.91 11.31
N LEU A 16 43.20 48.26 12.08
CA LEU A 16 43.50 47.76 13.41
C LEU A 16 42.47 48.34 14.38
N SER A 17 41.51 47.54 14.82
CA SER A 17 40.79 47.81 16.08
C SER A 17 41.32 46.85 17.14
N SER A 18 41.98 47.47 18.10
CA SER A 18 42.38 46.94 19.40
C SER A 18 41.27 46.08 20.01
N ARG A 19 41.41 44.75 19.93
CA ARG A 19 40.76 43.86 20.89
C ARG A 19 41.42 44.14 22.24
N LEU A 20 40.63 44.57 23.21
CA LEU A 20 40.98 44.34 24.62
C LEU A 20 41.35 42.86 24.73
N GLN A 21 42.62 42.58 25.03
CA GLN A 21 42.95 41.31 25.65
C GLN A 21 42.33 41.40 27.05
N VAL A 22 41.11 40.89 27.17
CA VAL A 22 40.67 40.32 28.43
C VAL A 22 41.69 39.22 28.67
N GLU A 23 42.65 39.45 29.57
CA GLU A 23 43.46 38.37 30.12
C GLU A 23 42.47 37.26 30.49
N ARG A 24 42.75 36.03 30.02
CA ARG A 24 42.01 34.88 30.52
C ARG A 24 42.16 34.93 32.04
N LEU A 25 41.09 35.31 32.72
CA LEU A 25 40.85 34.93 34.11
C LEU A 25 41.29 33.47 34.17
N GLU A 26 42.33 33.20 34.96
CA GLU A 26 42.84 31.85 35.13
C GLU A 26 41.64 30.90 35.28
N ASP A 27 41.55 29.89 34.42
CA ASP A 27 40.59 28.78 34.57
C ASP A 27 40.93 28.11 35.90
N ARG A 28 40.36 28.64 36.97
CA ARG A 28 40.43 28.07 38.31
C ARG A 28 39.16 27.29 38.47
N SER A 29 39.26 25.97 38.29
CA SER A 29 38.21 25.03 38.62
C SER A 29 37.81 25.24 40.08
N LEU A 30 36.65 25.86 40.30
CA LEU A 30 35.86 25.64 41.51
C LEU A 30 35.66 24.12 41.66
N PRO A 31 35.42 23.59 42.87
CA PRO A 31 35.20 22.16 43.08
C PRO A 31 34.08 21.69 42.13
N SER A 32 34.46 21.02 41.05
CA SER A 32 33.49 20.33 40.21
C SER A 32 33.23 19.04 40.93
N CYS A 33 32.16 19.02 41.73
CA CYS A 33 31.60 17.75 42.17
C CYS A 33 31.36 16.91 40.91
N ASN A 34 31.67 15.60 40.97
CA ASN A 34 31.37 14.75 39.83
C ASN A 34 29.86 14.76 39.60
N THR A 35 29.45 14.88 38.36
CA THR A 35 28.03 15.02 38.02
C THR A 35 27.46 13.69 37.51
N ILE A 36 26.17 13.50 37.76
CA ILE A 36 25.34 12.52 37.07
C ILE A 36 24.30 13.30 36.30
N SER A 37 24.32 13.20 34.97
CA SER A 37 23.45 13.99 34.11
C SER A 37 22.96 13.22 32.88
N GLY A 38 21.96 13.78 32.23
CA GLY A 38 21.36 13.23 31.03
C GLY A 38 20.18 14.05 30.54
N TYR A 39 19.42 13.46 29.62
CA TYR A 39 18.29 14.11 28.96
C TYR A 39 17.03 13.27 29.04
N VAL A 40 15.87 13.94 29.10
CA VAL A 40 14.58 13.34 28.73
C VAL A 40 14.18 13.92 27.38
N TYR A 41 13.86 13.07 26.42
CA TYR A 41 13.65 13.49 25.03
C TYR A 41 12.60 12.62 24.34
N TYR A 42 11.99 13.17 23.30
CA TYR A 42 11.06 12.48 22.42
C TYR A 42 11.84 11.62 21.43
N ASP A 43 11.87 10.31 21.68
CA ASP A 43 12.50 9.30 20.83
C ASP A 43 11.59 9.00 19.63
N MET A 44 11.90 9.58 18.48
CA MET A 44 11.03 9.54 17.31
C MET A 44 11.06 8.18 16.60
N ASN A 45 12.15 7.44 16.77
CA ASN A 45 12.44 6.20 16.03
C ASN A 45 12.50 4.96 16.95
N ASN A 46 12.29 5.14 18.25
CA ASN A 46 12.33 4.13 19.31
C ASN A 46 13.66 3.35 19.36
N ASN A 47 14.78 4.03 19.11
CA ASN A 47 16.10 3.43 19.17
C ASN A 47 16.78 3.56 20.55
N GLY A 48 16.24 4.39 21.46
CA GLY A 48 16.76 4.64 22.81
C GLY A 48 18.03 5.51 22.87
N LEU A 49 18.39 6.17 21.77
CA LEU A 49 19.51 7.10 21.68
C LEU A 49 19.00 8.50 21.35
N PHE A 50 19.54 9.51 22.05
CA PHE A 50 19.18 10.89 21.77
C PHE A 50 19.87 11.40 20.51
N ASP A 51 19.15 11.38 19.39
CA ASP A 51 19.67 11.68 18.05
C ASP A 51 19.47 13.17 17.65
N PRO A 52 20.31 13.70 16.72
CA PRO A 52 20.08 15.02 16.16
C PRO A 52 18.70 15.15 15.50
N GLY A 53 17.89 16.09 15.99
CA GLY A 53 16.54 16.37 15.49
C GLY A 53 15.42 15.88 16.41
N GLU A 54 15.75 15.04 17.39
CA GLU A 54 14.80 14.66 18.43
C GLU A 54 14.54 15.82 19.40
N THR A 55 13.33 15.89 19.90
CA THR A 55 12.87 17.05 20.68
C THR A 55 13.08 16.79 22.17
N PRO A 56 13.82 17.64 22.90
CA PRO A 56 13.94 17.50 24.34
C PRO A 56 12.61 17.76 25.07
N ILE A 57 12.44 17.14 26.23
CA ILE A 57 11.22 17.24 27.04
C ILE A 57 11.54 17.91 28.37
N ALA A 58 11.00 19.13 28.54
CA ALA A 58 11.17 19.94 29.73
C ALA A 58 10.20 19.56 30.86
N ASN A 59 10.55 19.91 32.09
CA ASN A 59 9.76 19.70 33.30
C ASN A 59 9.46 18.23 33.65
N SER A 60 10.28 17.29 33.16
CA SER A 60 10.23 15.89 33.57
C SER A 60 10.83 15.73 34.97
N SER A 61 10.14 15.03 35.86
CA SER A 61 10.57 14.89 37.26
C SER A 61 11.57 13.76 37.43
N ILE A 62 12.79 14.09 37.89
CA ILE A 62 13.90 13.15 38.03
C ILE A 62 14.35 13.09 39.50
N GLU A 63 14.54 11.87 40.01
CA GLU A 63 15.12 11.59 41.32
C GLU A 63 16.44 10.83 41.17
N LEU A 64 17.42 11.17 42.00
CA LEU A 64 18.61 10.38 42.22
C LEU A 64 18.51 9.68 43.57
N ARG A 65 18.65 8.35 43.56
CA ARG A 65 18.69 7.52 44.78
C ARG A 65 20.04 6.84 44.94
N ASN A 66 20.51 6.74 46.18
CA ASN A 66 21.75 6.01 46.49
C ASN A 66 21.52 4.48 46.55
N ALA A 67 22.58 3.72 46.84
CA ALA A 67 22.53 2.26 46.96
C ALA A 67 21.54 1.73 48.02
N ASN A 68 21.16 2.54 49.00
CA ASN A 68 20.16 2.21 50.02
C ASN A 68 18.74 2.65 49.62
N ASN A 69 18.55 3.08 48.36
CA ASN A 69 17.31 3.59 47.81
C ASN A 69 16.78 4.86 48.49
N ILE A 70 17.65 5.62 49.16
CA ILE A 70 17.34 6.93 49.74
C ILE A 70 17.49 7.99 48.64
N VAL A 71 16.52 8.91 48.53
CA VAL A 71 16.58 10.06 47.62
C VAL A 71 17.67 11.02 48.10
N VAL A 72 18.69 11.21 47.28
CA VAL A 72 19.82 12.12 47.52
C VAL A 72 19.76 13.37 46.64
N GLY A 73 18.86 13.40 45.66
CA GLY A 73 18.60 14.57 44.84
C GLY A 73 17.27 14.45 44.11
N SER A 74 16.62 15.58 43.85
CA SER A 74 15.43 15.68 43.01
C SER A 74 15.53 16.93 42.15
N THR A 75 15.17 16.84 40.88
CA THR A 75 15.18 17.96 39.95
C THR A 75 14.11 17.80 38.89
N PHE A 76 13.94 18.84 38.08
CA PHE A 76 13.16 18.80 36.85
C PHE A 76 14.09 19.05 35.67
N THR A 77 13.81 18.43 34.53
CA THR A 77 14.53 18.77 33.31
C THR A 77 14.30 20.22 32.92
N ASP A 78 15.35 20.87 32.42
CA ASP A 78 15.29 22.25 31.93
C ASP A 78 14.56 22.36 30.56
N ALA A 79 14.55 23.55 29.95
CA ALA A 79 13.93 23.77 28.63
C ALA A 79 14.54 22.92 27.50
N ASN A 80 15.76 22.42 27.68
CA ASN A 80 16.47 21.55 26.75
C ASN A 80 16.41 20.08 27.18
N GLY A 81 15.52 19.74 28.12
CA GLY A 81 15.33 18.37 28.58
C GLY A 81 16.49 17.86 29.45
N PHE A 82 17.43 18.71 29.84
CA PHE A 82 18.62 18.35 30.59
C PHE A 82 18.35 18.28 32.10
N TYR A 83 18.89 17.27 32.76
CA TYR A 83 18.94 17.18 34.22
C TYR A 83 20.36 16.89 34.70
N GLU A 84 20.69 17.33 35.92
CA GLU A 84 21.99 17.12 36.55
C GLU A 84 21.85 16.98 38.06
N PHE A 85 22.71 16.13 38.63
CA PHE A 85 22.97 16.02 40.06
C PHE A 85 24.48 16.08 40.31
N ASP A 86 24.89 16.95 41.22
CA ASP A 86 26.28 17.15 41.62
C ASP A 86 26.46 17.07 43.15
N HIS A 87 25.38 17.22 43.92
CA HIS A 87 25.38 17.16 45.39
C HIS A 87 24.47 16.06 45.95
N ASP A 88 24.83 15.54 47.13
CA ASP A 88 23.97 14.72 47.97
C ASP A 88 23.22 15.61 48.97
N ALA A 89 21.92 15.82 48.73
CA ALA A 89 21.05 16.65 49.55
C ALA A 89 20.80 16.10 50.96
N THR A 90 21.20 14.86 51.25
CA THR A 90 21.15 14.29 52.61
C THR A 90 22.35 14.71 53.45
N LEU A 91 23.40 15.23 52.82
CA LEU A 91 24.60 15.71 53.47
C LEU A 91 24.54 17.23 53.64
N SER A 92 25.09 17.72 54.75
CA SER A 92 25.30 19.15 54.97
C SER A 92 26.75 19.51 54.65
N ALA A 93 26.98 20.74 54.20
CA ALA A 93 28.34 21.26 54.04
C ALA A 93 29.06 21.27 55.40
N THR A 94 30.31 20.80 55.42
CA THR A 94 31.08 20.61 56.67
C THR A 94 32.24 21.58 56.73
N ASN A 95 32.45 22.18 57.90
CA ASN A 95 33.66 22.96 58.20
C ASN A 95 34.84 22.03 58.43
N GLU A 96 35.92 22.26 57.69
CA GLU A 96 37.16 21.48 57.75
C GLU A 96 38.38 22.40 57.88
N THR A 97 39.52 21.82 58.27
CA THR A 97 40.78 22.56 58.37
C THR A 97 41.93 21.85 57.67
N LEU A 98 42.85 22.63 57.09
CA LEU A 98 44.12 22.15 56.54
C LEU A 98 45.26 22.93 57.20
N THR A 99 46.20 22.24 57.84
CA THR A 99 47.33 22.86 58.54
C THR A 99 48.62 22.70 57.76
N ARG A 100 49.41 23.78 57.67
CA ARG A 100 50.75 23.85 57.08
C ARG A 100 51.70 24.58 58.03
N THR A 101 52.99 24.27 57.98
CA THR A 101 53.99 24.87 58.89
C THR A 101 55.24 25.30 58.13
N VAL A 102 55.78 26.46 58.49
CA VAL A 102 57.09 26.96 58.05
C VAL A 102 57.94 27.21 59.29
N THR A 103 59.14 26.63 59.35
CA THR A 103 60.07 26.80 60.47
C THR A 103 61.30 27.56 60.01
N PHE A 104 61.66 28.60 60.75
CA PHE A 104 62.89 29.35 60.60
C PHE A 104 63.85 28.90 61.70
N SER A 105 64.90 28.18 61.30
CA SER A 105 65.90 27.63 62.21
C SER A 105 66.61 28.72 63.01
N GLU A 106 67.13 28.35 64.18
CA GLU A 106 67.93 29.22 65.03
C GLU A 106 69.09 29.86 64.25
N THR A 107 69.04 31.18 64.15
CA THR A 107 69.97 32.00 63.35
C THR A 107 70.40 33.21 64.15
N GLN A 108 71.66 33.64 64.02
CA GLN A 108 72.13 34.88 64.65
C GLN A 108 71.26 36.07 64.23
N THR A 109 70.84 36.90 65.18
CA THR A 109 69.93 38.04 64.94
C THR A 109 70.53 39.08 63.98
N ASN A 110 69.69 40.00 63.51
CA ASN A 110 69.86 40.82 62.30
C ASN A 110 69.80 39.98 61.01
N PHE A 111 68.98 38.92 61.04
CA PHE A 111 68.76 38.06 59.88
C PHE A 111 67.51 38.48 59.09
N THR A 112 67.43 38.00 57.85
CA THR A 112 66.20 37.95 57.06
C THR A 112 66.21 36.63 56.31
N LEU A 113 65.21 35.79 56.58
CA LEU A 113 65.08 34.45 56.02
C LEU A 113 63.75 34.32 55.28
N GLN A 114 63.71 33.46 54.26
CA GLN A 114 62.51 33.17 53.50
C GLN A 114 62.11 31.71 53.69
N GLY A 115 60.81 31.48 53.83
CA GLY A 115 60.20 30.15 53.88
C GLY A 115 59.05 30.05 52.89
N ALA A 116 58.91 28.89 52.26
CA ALA A 116 57.83 28.62 51.32
C ALA A 116 56.70 27.87 52.04
N LEU A 117 55.48 28.38 51.89
CA LEU A 117 54.24 27.79 52.42
C LEU A 117 53.39 27.29 51.25
N GLU A 118 52.98 26.03 51.26
CA GLU A 118 52.02 25.53 50.26
C GLU A 118 50.69 26.26 50.36
N LYS A 119 50.17 26.71 49.22
CA LYS A 119 48.87 27.38 49.12
C LYS A 119 47.72 26.37 49.34
N PHE A 120 46.55 26.91 49.68
CA PHE A 120 45.31 26.14 49.76
C PHE A 120 44.86 25.69 48.37
N ASP A 121 44.62 24.40 48.22
CA ASP A 121 44.07 23.79 47.00
C ASP A 121 42.56 24.07 46.92
N PRO A 122 42.09 24.87 45.93
CA PRO A 122 40.68 25.21 45.79
C PRO A 122 39.76 23.99 45.56
N SER A 123 40.30 22.86 45.10
CA SER A 123 39.51 21.64 44.89
C SER A 123 39.00 21.01 46.19
N LEU A 124 39.57 21.37 47.34
CA LEU A 124 39.16 20.86 48.65
C LEU A 124 37.83 21.46 49.14
N GLY A 125 37.47 22.66 48.67
CA GLY A 125 36.27 23.38 49.07
C GLY A 125 36.44 24.90 49.08
N GLU A 126 35.45 25.60 49.63
CA GLU A 126 35.45 27.06 49.69
C GLU A 126 36.20 27.56 50.93
N LEU A 127 37.35 28.20 50.72
CA LEU A 127 38.15 28.78 51.81
C LEU A 127 37.40 29.94 52.50
N GLN A 128 37.21 29.83 53.81
CA GLN A 128 36.51 30.81 54.63
C GLN A 128 37.46 31.78 55.33
N SER A 129 38.55 31.29 55.90
CA SER A 129 39.56 32.11 56.58
C SER A 129 40.92 31.41 56.67
N ILE A 130 41.98 32.17 56.95
CA ILE A 130 43.31 31.64 57.22
C ILE A 130 43.76 32.13 58.59
N GLU A 131 44.04 31.22 59.51
CA GLU A 131 44.62 31.54 60.82
C GLU A 131 46.13 31.25 60.77
N ILE A 132 46.95 32.23 61.17
CA ILE A 132 48.40 32.15 61.17
C ILE A 132 48.89 32.35 62.59
N ARG A 133 49.49 31.32 63.16
CA ARG A 133 50.12 31.34 64.48
C ARG A 133 51.63 31.55 64.28
N HIS A 134 52.11 32.73 64.65
CA HIS A 134 53.52 33.08 64.66
C HIS A 134 54.10 32.84 66.05
N SER A 135 54.76 31.71 66.24
CA SER A 135 55.49 31.38 67.46
C SER A 135 56.97 31.63 67.26
N GLY A 136 57.64 32.31 68.19
CA GLY A 136 59.06 32.63 68.04
C GLY A 136 59.80 32.73 69.35
N ALA A 137 61.12 32.70 69.26
CA ALA A 137 62.01 32.80 70.41
C ALA A 137 63.24 33.65 70.08
N ILE A 138 63.67 34.46 71.04
CA ILE A 138 64.98 35.11 71.04
C ILE A 138 65.78 34.48 72.17
N THR A 139 66.97 34.01 71.86
CA THR A 139 67.90 33.46 72.81
C THR A 139 69.13 34.34 72.88
N SER A 140 69.50 34.82 74.06
CA SER A 140 70.70 35.64 74.25
C SER A 140 71.60 35.06 75.33
N GLU A 141 72.89 35.03 75.03
CA GLU A 141 73.95 34.92 76.03
C GLU A 141 74.41 36.34 76.39
N ILE A 142 74.29 36.70 77.66
CA ILE A 142 74.62 38.03 78.17
C ILE A 142 75.77 37.90 79.16
N GLN A 143 76.89 38.54 78.81
CA GLN A 143 78.08 38.64 79.63
C GLN A 143 78.25 40.10 80.05
N VAL A 144 78.54 40.34 81.33
CA VAL A 144 78.64 41.67 81.91
C VAL A 144 79.94 41.81 82.70
N GLU A 145 80.54 42.99 82.67
CA GLU A 145 81.75 43.35 83.42
C GLU A 145 81.59 44.75 84.03
N ASN A 146 81.89 44.90 85.31
CA ASN A 146 81.91 46.20 85.98
C ASN A 146 83.32 46.80 85.95
N TYR A 147 83.50 47.91 85.23
CA TYR A 147 84.74 48.68 85.15
C TYR A 147 84.91 49.74 86.25
N SER A 148 83.94 49.88 87.17
CA SER A 148 84.09 50.81 88.29
C SER A 148 85.13 50.30 89.29
N ASN A 149 86.18 51.07 89.52
CA ASN A 149 87.19 50.79 90.56
C ASN A 149 86.78 51.30 91.96
N ILE A 150 85.59 51.89 92.10
CA ILE A 150 85.13 52.54 93.34
C ILE A 150 83.75 52.07 93.82
N SER A 151 82.96 51.35 93.01
CA SER A 151 81.61 50.91 93.41
C SER A 151 81.21 49.56 92.81
N ALA A 152 80.59 48.70 93.63
CA ALA A 152 79.86 47.53 93.17
C ALA A 152 78.55 47.93 92.45
N SER A 153 78.02 47.06 91.59
CA SER A 153 76.80 47.30 90.81
C SER A 153 75.95 46.04 90.69
N ASN A 154 74.63 46.19 90.82
CA ASN A 154 73.69 45.15 90.43
C ASN A 154 73.36 45.31 88.94
N ILE A 155 73.86 44.40 88.12
CA ILE A 155 73.64 44.41 86.68
C ILE A 155 72.55 43.40 86.35
N SER A 156 71.45 43.86 85.77
CA SER A 156 70.31 43.02 85.36
C SER A 156 70.25 42.89 83.85
N GLY A 157 70.10 41.66 83.35
CA GLY A 157 69.96 41.36 81.93
C GLY A 157 68.50 41.19 81.53
N THR A 158 68.18 41.61 80.31
CA THR A 158 66.91 41.37 79.63
C THR A 158 67.19 40.76 78.27
N VAL A 159 66.57 39.62 77.98
CA VAL A 159 66.50 39.09 76.62
C VAL A 159 65.33 39.77 75.94
N ALA A 160 65.58 40.47 74.83
CA ALA A 160 64.53 41.15 74.09
C ALA A 160 64.82 41.16 72.59
N GLY A 161 63.77 41.26 71.79
CA GLY A 161 63.89 41.40 70.35
C GLY A 161 62.55 41.34 69.65
N ASN A 162 62.59 41.62 68.35
CA ASN A 162 61.43 41.60 67.48
C ASN A 162 61.66 40.57 66.38
N LEU A 163 60.67 39.70 66.20
CA LEU A 163 60.55 38.77 65.08
C LEU A 163 59.45 39.31 64.16
N THR A 164 59.82 39.78 62.97
CA THR A 164 58.91 40.43 62.02
C THR A 164 58.60 39.48 60.86
N LEU A 165 57.37 39.00 60.81
CA LEU A 165 56.83 38.17 59.75
C LEU A 165 56.16 39.05 58.69
N THR A 166 56.63 38.95 57.45
CA THR A 166 56.04 39.62 56.29
C THR A 166 55.66 38.64 55.19
N GLY A 167 54.61 38.96 54.46
CA GLY A 167 54.09 38.15 53.35
C GLY A 167 52.91 38.87 52.68
N PRO A 168 52.29 38.31 51.64
CA PRO A 168 51.10 38.89 51.04
C PRO A 168 50.00 39.10 52.09
N GLY A 169 49.51 40.32 52.26
CA GLY A 169 48.52 40.65 53.29
C GLY A 169 49.00 40.52 54.75
N LEU A 170 50.30 40.27 54.97
CA LEU A 170 50.88 40.06 56.30
C LEU A 170 52.01 41.04 56.58
N ASN A 171 51.90 41.73 57.71
CA ASN A 171 52.99 42.47 58.33
C ASN A 171 52.81 42.41 59.84
N ASN A 172 53.44 41.43 60.47
CA ASN A 172 53.27 41.13 61.88
C ASN A 172 54.60 41.22 62.63
N VAL A 173 54.66 42.08 63.65
CA VAL A 173 55.80 42.14 64.58
C VAL A 173 55.47 41.40 65.86
N LEU A 174 56.20 40.31 66.13
CA LEU A 174 56.19 39.60 67.40
C LEU A 174 57.27 40.18 68.30
N ASN A 175 56.86 40.99 69.28
CA ASN A 175 57.75 41.56 70.30
C ASN A 175 57.97 40.51 71.40
N ILE A 176 59.23 40.20 71.69
CA ILE A 176 59.64 39.19 72.66
C ILE A 176 60.48 39.88 73.72
N SER A 177 60.17 39.65 74.99
CA SER A 177 61.01 40.08 76.11
C SER A 177 60.94 39.09 77.27
N GLY A 178 62.03 39.00 78.03
CA GLY A 178 62.13 38.13 79.19
C GLY A 178 63.31 38.50 80.07
N TYR A 179 63.17 38.26 81.37
CA TYR A 179 64.24 38.52 82.33
C TYR A 179 65.38 37.51 82.17
N ALA A 180 66.62 38.01 82.03
CA ALA A 180 67.80 37.16 81.81
C ALA A 180 68.56 36.82 83.11
N GLY A 181 68.16 37.41 84.25
CA GLY A 181 68.88 37.29 85.52
C GLY A 181 69.58 38.59 85.92
N SER A 182 70.21 38.56 87.08
CA SER A 182 71.00 39.67 87.63
C SER A 182 72.27 39.15 88.28
N PHE A 183 73.32 39.96 88.27
CA PHE A 183 74.58 39.68 88.94
C PHE A 183 75.01 40.89 89.77
N GLN A 184 75.41 40.63 91.01
CA GLN A 184 75.98 41.64 91.90
C GLN A 184 77.49 41.69 91.66
N ALA A 185 77.91 42.57 90.74
CA ALA A 185 79.31 42.75 90.37
C ALA A 185 80.04 43.60 91.41
N SER A 186 81.18 43.10 91.91
CA SER A 186 82.11 43.84 92.75
C SER A 186 82.88 44.90 91.93
N ILE A 187 83.78 45.66 92.56
CA ILE A 187 84.66 46.61 91.86
C ILE A 187 85.58 45.90 90.85
N PHE A 188 85.97 46.59 89.77
CA PHE A 188 86.81 46.08 88.70
C PHE A 188 88.13 45.50 89.24
N ASP A 189 88.44 44.26 88.86
CA ASP A 189 89.64 43.56 89.32
C ASP A 189 90.88 43.83 88.45
N GLY A 190 90.74 44.63 87.38
CA GLY A 190 91.81 45.02 86.48
C GLY A 190 91.88 44.22 85.19
N ILE A 191 91.04 43.18 85.02
CA ILE A 191 91.03 42.30 83.85
C ILE A 191 89.62 42.29 83.25
N THR A 192 89.51 42.29 81.91
CA THR A 192 88.23 42.12 81.22
C THR A 192 88.12 40.70 80.70
N ASP A 193 87.50 39.83 81.49
CA ASP A 193 87.27 38.44 81.12
C ASP A 193 85.80 38.00 81.22
N PHE A 194 84.90 38.90 81.68
CA PHE A 194 83.49 38.63 81.94
C PHE A 194 83.26 37.52 82.97
N ALA A 195 84.19 37.38 83.91
CA ALA A 195 84.19 36.36 84.96
C ALA A 195 84.68 36.94 86.31
N GLY A 196 84.87 36.06 87.29
CA GLY A 196 85.37 36.45 88.61
C GLY A 196 84.34 37.20 89.46
N THR A 197 84.80 38.18 90.24
CA THR A 197 83.93 38.93 91.16
C THR A 197 83.39 40.22 90.56
N SER A 198 84.02 40.77 89.51
CA SER A 198 83.58 41.97 88.79
C SER A 198 82.82 41.69 87.50
N GLY A 199 82.92 40.46 86.95
CA GLY A 199 82.19 40.04 85.76
C GLY A 199 81.47 38.70 85.93
N ALA A 200 80.46 38.46 85.11
CA ALA A 200 79.78 37.17 85.03
C ALA A 200 79.06 36.97 83.69
N SER A 201 78.91 35.70 83.29
CA SER A 201 77.88 35.30 82.33
C SER A 201 76.55 35.07 83.06
N LEU A 202 75.47 35.70 82.60
CA LEU A 202 74.10 35.38 83.03
C LEU A 202 73.59 34.07 82.40
N GLY A 203 74.41 33.41 81.59
CA GLY A 203 74.09 32.21 80.82
C GLY A 203 73.25 32.50 79.58
N GLN A 204 72.99 31.45 78.82
CA GLN A 204 72.06 31.51 77.69
C GLN A 204 70.62 31.52 78.21
N LYS A 205 69.84 32.52 77.80
CA LYS A 205 68.45 32.70 78.21
C LYS A 205 67.56 32.86 76.99
N THR A 206 66.41 32.20 77.01
CA THR A 206 65.44 32.23 75.91
C THR A 206 64.17 32.89 76.39
N ALA A 207 63.74 33.92 75.66
CA ALA A 207 62.40 34.48 75.75
C ALA A 207 61.59 34.00 74.55
N THR A 208 60.31 33.69 74.75
CA THR A 208 59.41 33.20 73.71
C THR A 208 58.20 34.12 73.56
N GLY A 209 57.58 34.11 72.39
CA GLY A 209 56.35 34.83 72.12
C GLY A 209 55.47 34.07 71.14
N LEU A 210 54.19 34.39 71.15
CA LEU A 210 53.20 33.88 70.20
C LEU A 210 52.27 35.03 69.79
N ASN A 211 51.97 35.14 68.50
CA ASN A 211 50.87 35.94 68.01
C ASN A 211 50.00 35.13 67.03
N THR A 212 48.71 35.46 66.94
CA THR A 212 47.78 34.85 65.97
C THR A 212 47.21 35.93 65.08
N ILE A 213 47.25 35.72 63.76
CA ILE A 213 46.73 36.60 62.73
C ILE A 213 45.64 35.85 61.96
N THR A 214 44.51 36.49 61.68
CA THR A 214 43.48 35.92 60.81
C THR A 214 43.39 36.73 59.52
N LEU A 215 43.53 36.06 58.37
CA LEU A 215 43.27 36.65 57.06
C LEU A 215 41.86 36.27 56.59
N THR A 216 41.15 37.26 56.06
CA THR A 216 39.80 37.13 55.49
C THR A 216 39.68 37.97 54.22
N GLY A 217 38.67 37.69 53.39
CA GLY A 217 38.41 38.43 52.15
C GLY A 217 39.61 38.44 51.20
N ALA A 218 39.85 39.59 50.54
CA ALA A 218 40.87 39.72 49.50
C ALA A 218 42.31 39.41 49.97
N ALA A 219 42.60 39.50 51.27
CA ALA A 219 43.91 39.16 51.83
C ALA A 219 44.25 37.67 51.68
N MET A 220 43.26 36.80 51.47
CA MET A 220 43.45 35.35 51.29
C MET A 220 43.88 34.98 49.86
N ASN A 221 43.63 35.84 48.87
CA ASN A 221 43.77 35.50 47.44
C ASN A 221 45.19 35.01 47.06
N SER A 222 46.22 35.53 47.72
CA SER A 222 47.62 35.12 47.49
C SER A 222 47.97 33.75 48.07
N TYR A 223 47.12 33.19 48.94
CA TYR A 223 47.30 31.90 49.60
C TYR A 223 46.46 30.79 48.98
N ILE A 224 45.74 31.06 47.88
CA ILE A 224 44.85 30.11 47.19
C ILE A 224 45.45 29.74 45.82
N GLY A 225 45.36 28.47 45.45
CA GLY A 225 45.77 27.95 44.14
C GLY A 225 47.02 27.06 44.19
N ALA A 226 47.60 26.77 43.03
CA ALA A 226 48.77 25.91 42.93
C ALA A 226 50.07 26.60 43.43
N GLY A 227 51.01 25.79 43.92
CA GLY A 227 52.35 26.21 44.31
C GLY A 227 52.45 26.73 45.75
N THR A 228 53.43 27.61 45.99
CA THR A 228 53.74 28.13 47.32
C THR A 228 53.62 29.65 47.38
N VAL A 229 53.43 30.18 48.59
CA VAL A 229 53.57 31.59 48.94
C VAL A 229 54.81 31.78 49.81
N THR A 230 55.58 32.82 49.53
CA THR A 230 56.80 33.12 50.30
C THR A 230 56.46 33.95 51.53
N LEU A 231 56.90 33.48 52.69
CA LEU A 231 56.91 34.21 53.95
C LEU A 231 58.35 34.63 54.26
N THR A 232 58.53 35.86 54.73
CA THR A 232 59.84 36.39 55.11
C THR A 232 59.85 36.74 56.59
N GLU A 233 60.82 36.20 57.33
CA GLU A 233 61.02 36.45 58.75
C GLU A 233 62.31 37.24 58.95
N SER A 234 62.22 38.38 59.65
CA SER A 234 63.37 39.19 60.05
C SER A 234 63.45 39.30 61.57
N GLY A 235 64.58 38.87 62.14
CA GLY A 235 64.79 38.90 63.58
C GLY A 235 65.82 39.92 64.01
N ILE A 236 65.48 40.83 64.92
CA ILE A 236 66.38 41.81 65.53
C ILE A 236 66.35 41.61 67.04
N ALA A 237 67.51 41.40 67.67
CA ALA A 237 67.60 41.38 69.13
C ALA A 237 67.89 42.78 69.67
N THR A 238 67.19 43.14 70.73
CA THR A 238 67.36 44.36 71.54
C THR A 238 67.69 44.02 72.99
N SER A 239 68.14 42.78 73.24
CA SER A 239 68.63 42.32 74.52
C SER A 239 69.65 43.31 75.10
N SER A 240 69.59 43.50 76.40
CA SER A 240 70.38 44.50 77.09
C SER A 240 70.78 44.00 78.47
N ALA A 241 71.81 44.62 79.04
CA ALA A 241 72.07 44.53 80.47
C ALA A 241 72.34 45.93 81.00
N ALA A 242 71.84 46.23 82.18
CA ALA A 242 71.97 47.55 82.79
C ALA A 242 72.16 47.43 84.30
N GLY A 243 72.99 48.31 84.85
CA GLY A 243 73.27 48.48 86.27
C GLY A 243 73.84 49.87 86.53
N GLY A 244 74.03 50.26 87.78
CA GLY A 244 74.70 51.52 88.10
C GLY A 244 76.20 51.49 87.73
N GLY A 245 76.80 52.63 87.37
CA GLY A 245 78.26 52.76 87.16
C GLY A 245 78.75 52.50 85.73
N ASN A 246 80.03 52.11 85.62
CA ASN A 246 80.73 51.87 84.35
C ASN A 246 80.65 50.37 84.00
N VAL A 247 79.74 49.98 83.11
CA VAL A 247 79.49 48.57 82.76
C VAL A 247 79.81 48.34 81.28
N ASP A 248 80.49 47.23 80.98
CA ASP A 248 80.59 46.69 79.64
C ASP A 248 79.74 45.44 79.51
N VAL A 249 79.14 45.29 78.34
CA VAL A 249 78.12 44.28 78.08
C VAL A 249 78.41 43.64 76.74
N ARG A 250 78.61 42.33 76.76
CA ARG A 250 78.76 41.51 75.56
C ARG A 250 77.54 40.62 75.40
N ILE A 251 76.83 40.79 74.29
CA ILE A 251 75.61 40.03 74.00
C ILE A 251 75.75 39.29 72.68
N ARG A 252 75.39 38.01 72.69
CA ARG A 252 75.23 37.18 71.48
C ARG A 252 73.81 36.68 71.45
N SER A 253 73.10 36.96 70.36
CA SER A 253 71.68 36.62 70.24
C SER A 253 71.38 35.81 68.99
N THR A 254 70.51 34.83 69.13
CA THR A 254 69.89 34.06 68.07
C THR A 254 68.38 34.23 68.11
N GLY A 255 67.72 34.05 66.97
CA GLY A 255 66.27 34.00 66.86
C GLY A 255 65.84 32.79 66.06
N GLN A 256 64.67 32.27 66.38
CA GLN A 256 64.00 31.19 65.65
C GLN A 256 62.49 31.42 65.68
N SER A 257 61.78 30.90 64.68
CA SER A 257 60.32 30.92 64.69
C SER A 257 59.70 29.73 63.98
N THR A 258 58.44 29.47 64.30
CA THR A 258 57.58 28.49 63.64
C THR A 258 56.26 29.18 63.34
N ILE A 259 55.93 29.23 62.05
CA ILE A 259 54.69 29.79 61.53
C ILE A 259 53.77 28.62 61.20
N THR A 260 52.67 28.49 61.94
CA THR A 260 51.62 27.49 61.64
C THR A 260 50.47 28.20 60.96
N VAL A 261 50.10 27.74 59.76
CA VAL A 261 49.00 28.29 58.97
C VAL A 261 47.89 27.26 58.89
N ILE A 262 46.69 27.65 59.31
CA ILE A 262 45.49 26.83 59.36
C ILE A 262 44.47 27.45 58.39
N TYR A 263 44.18 26.73 57.31
CA TYR A 263 43.14 27.07 56.36
C TYR A 263 41.81 26.52 56.86
N HIS A 264 40.83 27.39 57.09
CA HIS A 264 39.46 27.01 57.45
C HIS A 264 38.59 27.06 56.20
N TYR A 265 37.96 25.95 55.80
CA TYR A 265 37.20 25.85 54.55
C TYR A 265 35.91 25.06 54.72
N ILE A 266 34.94 25.32 53.85
CA ILE A 266 33.68 24.56 53.76
C ILE A 266 33.83 23.55 52.63
N LYS A 267 33.73 22.26 52.97
CA LYS A 267 33.72 21.19 51.98
C LYS A 267 32.31 21.02 51.41
N PRO A 268 32.12 21.09 50.07
CA PRO A 268 30.80 20.90 49.47
C PRO A 268 30.31 19.44 49.65
N PRO A 269 29.00 19.22 49.81
CA PRO A 269 28.41 17.88 49.94
C PRO A 269 28.31 17.18 48.56
N CYS A 270 29.43 17.03 47.86
CA CYS A 270 29.48 16.39 46.55
C CYS A 270 28.99 14.93 46.60
N LEU A 271 28.41 14.46 45.50
CA LEU A 271 28.12 13.03 45.32
C LEU A 271 29.40 12.19 45.51
N ALA A 272 29.33 11.19 46.38
CA ALA A 272 30.45 10.27 46.60
C ALA A 272 30.48 9.18 45.50
N PRO A 273 31.66 8.64 45.15
CA PRO A 273 31.74 7.45 44.30
C PRO A 273 30.89 6.30 44.86
N GLY A 274 30.08 5.68 44.02
CA GLY A 274 29.11 4.68 44.46
C GLY A 274 28.04 4.36 43.43
N ASN A 275 27.15 3.44 43.79
CA ASN A 275 26.02 3.07 42.93
C ASN A 275 24.83 3.99 43.21
N TYR A 276 24.23 4.47 42.13
CA TYR A 276 23.04 5.30 42.16
C TYR A 276 21.98 4.76 41.20
N LYS A 277 20.75 5.19 41.44
CA LYS A 277 19.59 4.91 40.60
C LYS A 277 18.93 6.23 40.24
N ILE A 278 18.93 6.55 38.96
CA ILE A 278 18.21 7.69 38.40
C ILE A 278 16.80 7.21 38.06
N ILE A 279 15.78 7.91 38.51
CA ILE A 279 14.38 7.53 38.33
C ILE A 279 13.64 8.70 37.73
N GLN A 280 12.93 8.45 36.63
CA GLN A 280 11.90 9.35 36.17
C GLN A 280 10.62 9.03 36.93
N THR A 281 10.23 9.91 37.85
CA THR A 281 9.17 9.57 38.81
C THR A 281 7.77 9.66 38.23
N GLN A 282 7.62 10.38 37.11
CA GLN A 282 6.37 10.58 36.42
C GLN A 282 6.60 10.62 34.91
N GLN A 283 5.75 9.86 34.21
CA GLN A 283 5.64 9.92 32.76
C GLN A 283 5.26 11.36 32.33
N PRO A 284 5.97 11.98 31.37
CA PRO A 284 5.62 13.29 30.88
C PRO A 284 4.24 13.26 30.21
N PRO A 285 3.40 14.31 30.36
CA PRO A 285 2.07 14.31 29.79
C PRO A 285 2.07 14.10 28.26
N SER A 286 1.22 13.20 27.77
CA SER A 286 1.11 12.81 26.34
C SER A 286 2.27 11.96 25.80
N TYR A 287 3.15 11.49 26.68
CA TYR A 287 4.21 10.54 26.34
C TYR A 287 3.98 9.19 27.01
N PHE A 288 4.65 8.16 26.50
CA PHE A 288 4.70 6.81 27.01
C PHE A 288 6.15 6.39 27.15
N ASP A 289 6.44 5.59 28.18
CA ASP A 289 7.78 5.10 28.44
C ASP A 289 8.34 4.36 27.21
N GLY A 290 9.56 4.73 26.85
CA GLY A 290 10.32 4.17 25.74
C GLY A 290 11.56 3.44 26.23
N ARG A 291 12.70 3.73 25.62
CA ARG A 291 13.98 3.07 25.93
C ARG A 291 14.96 4.06 26.53
N GLU A 292 15.62 3.60 27.58
CA GLU A 292 16.62 4.36 28.28
C GLU A 292 18.03 3.99 27.82
N SER A 293 18.94 4.96 27.86
CA SER A 293 20.36 4.76 27.60
C SER A 293 21.21 5.17 28.79
N ARG A 294 22.32 4.46 28.97
CA ARG A 294 23.32 4.71 30.00
C ARG A 294 24.63 5.04 29.34
N ASN A 295 25.17 6.22 29.65
CA ASN A 295 26.40 6.71 29.03
C ASN A 295 26.37 6.60 27.49
N GLY A 296 25.24 6.96 26.88
CA GLY A 296 25.03 6.91 25.43
C GLY A 296 24.85 5.49 24.84
N THR A 297 24.64 4.47 25.66
CA THR A 297 24.36 3.09 25.20
C THR A 297 22.99 2.63 25.66
N VAL A 298 22.16 2.13 24.75
CA VAL A 298 20.80 1.64 25.02
C VAL A 298 20.83 0.47 26.01
N ILE A 299 19.92 0.50 26.97
CA ILE A 299 19.74 -0.56 27.96
C ILE A 299 18.63 -1.50 27.44
N PRO A 300 18.86 -2.82 27.37
CA PRO A 300 17.81 -3.75 26.95
C PRO A 300 16.69 -3.88 27.98
N ASN A 301 15.44 -4.02 27.52
CA ASN A 301 14.25 -4.36 28.31
C ASN A 301 13.92 -3.35 29.42
N THR A 302 14.00 -2.06 29.12
CA THR A 302 13.71 -0.99 30.08
C THR A 302 12.34 -0.33 29.89
N ILE A 303 11.63 -0.65 28.81
CA ILE A 303 10.24 -0.22 28.61
C ILE A 303 9.39 -0.66 29.82
N GLY A 304 8.74 0.30 30.45
CA GLY A 304 7.93 0.19 31.66
C GLY A 304 8.70 0.30 32.98
N THR A 305 9.99 0.67 32.96
CA THR A 305 10.83 0.73 34.17
C THR A 305 11.08 2.13 34.68
N ASP A 306 11.19 3.14 33.80
CA ASP A 306 11.49 4.53 34.13
C ASP A 306 12.70 4.71 35.07
N PHE A 307 13.75 3.88 34.92
CA PHE A 307 14.97 4.06 35.71
C PHE A 307 16.28 3.62 35.04
N ILE A 308 17.37 4.27 35.46
CA ILE A 308 18.73 3.98 35.03
C ILE A 308 19.62 3.73 36.25
N ASN A 309 20.18 2.53 36.38
CA ASN A 309 21.19 2.23 37.40
C ASN A 309 22.57 2.71 36.91
N VAL A 310 23.30 3.47 37.71
CA VAL A 310 24.63 4.00 37.36
C VAL A 310 25.64 3.79 38.49
N SER A 311 26.94 3.82 38.15
CA SER A 311 28.04 3.67 39.12
C SER A 311 29.00 4.84 38.97
N LEU A 312 28.85 5.85 39.82
CA LEU A 312 29.68 7.06 39.82
C LEU A 312 31.08 6.71 40.33
N THR A 313 32.10 7.20 39.62
CA THR A 313 33.50 7.13 40.05
C THR A 313 34.01 8.55 40.30
N ASN A 314 35.30 8.83 40.05
CA ASN A 314 35.84 10.19 40.11
C ASN A 314 35.78 10.89 38.73
N VAL A 315 34.75 10.57 37.94
CA VAL A 315 34.52 11.10 36.59
C VAL A 315 33.01 11.29 36.43
N ASP A 316 32.62 12.37 35.75
CA ASP A 316 31.24 12.68 35.41
C ASP A 316 30.59 11.53 34.61
N LEU A 317 29.33 11.26 34.93
CA LEU A 317 28.47 10.35 34.19
C LEU A 317 27.43 11.15 33.43
N VAL A 318 27.69 11.34 32.14
CA VAL A 318 26.81 12.05 31.21
C VAL A 318 25.97 11.07 30.38
N ASN A 319 25.01 11.59 29.62
CA ASN A 319 24.22 10.82 28.64
C ASN A 319 23.47 9.62 29.24
N ASN A 320 22.91 9.79 30.44
CA ASN A 320 21.97 8.85 31.03
C ASN A 320 20.55 9.28 30.65
N ASN A 321 20.04 8.83 29.52
CA ASN A 321 18.88 9.47 28.91
C ASN A 321 17.62 8.60 29.01
N PHE A 322 16.47 9.24 29.19
CA PHE A 322 15.16 8.64 29.11
C PHE A 322 14.53 8.99 27.75
N GLY A 323 14.36 7.98 26.89
CA GLY A 323 13.72 8.13 25.59
C GLY A 323 12.22 7.89 25.72
N GLU A 324 11.43 8.90 25.35
CA GLU A 324 9.98 8.92 25.51
C GLU A 324 9.27 8.82 24.18
N LEU A 325 8.16 8.09 24.13
CA LEU A 325 7.39 7.88 22.91
C LEU A 325 6.06 8.64 22.94
N LYS A 326 5.50 8.93 21.77
CA LYS A 326 4.11 9.40 21.62
C LYS A 326 3.24 8.29 21.07
N GLU A 327 1.93 8.34 21.33
CA GLU A 327 1.01 7.31 20.84
C GLU A 327 1.00 7.27 19.31
N THR A 328 1.43 6.12 18.78
CA THR A 328 1.31 5.82 17.35
C THR A 328 0.05 5.00 17.13
N THR A 329 -0.76 5.39 16.15
CA THR A 329 -2.03 4.75 15.82
C THR A 329 -2.12 4.44 14.33
N LEU A 330 -2.84 3.37 14.01
CA LEU A 330 -3.22 2.98 12.66
C LEU A 330 -4.70 2.63 12.66
N SER A 331 -5.47 3.26 11.79
CA SER A 331 -6.90 3.03 11.67
C SER A 331 -7.39 3.11 10.23
N GLY A 332 -8.59 2.58 10.04
CA GLY A 332 -9.30 2.64 8.77
C GLY A 332 -10.65 1.95 8.86
N ASN A 333 -11.22 1.69 7.70
CA ASN A 333 -12.55 1.15 7.53
C ASN A 333 -12.56 -0.05 6.59
N VAL A 334 -13.53 -0.94 6.79
CA VAL A 334 -13.94 -1.96 5.82
C VAL A 334 -15.38 -1.66 5.43
N TRP A 335 -15.65 -1.56 4.13
CA TRP A 335 -16.99 -1.21 3.62
C TRP A 335 -17.29 -1.89 2.29
N HIS A 336 -18.56 -1.91 1.91
CA HIS A 336 -19.01 -2.34 0.61
C HIS A 336 -18.79 -1.22 -0.42
N ASP A 337 -17.71 -1.31 -1.19
CA ASP A 337 -17.41 -0.45 -2.32
C ASP A 337 -18.28 -0.84 -3.53
N ALA A 338 -19.39 -0.13 -3.70
CA ALA A 338 -20.42 -0.50 -4.67
C ALA A 338 -19.98 -0.21 -6.11
N ASN A 339 -19.03 0.73 -6.29
CA ASN A 339 -18.56 1.16 -7.59
C ASN A 339 -17.10 0.71 -7.89
N ASN A 340 -16.46 0.04 -6.92
CA ASN A 340 -15.12 -0.50 -6.95
C ASN A 340 -14.04 0.54 -7.34
N ASN A 341 -14.11 1.73 -6.73
CA ASN A 341 -13.15 2.82 -6.94
C ASN A 341 -12.08 2.94 -5.83
N GLY A 342 -12.24 2.20 -4.73
CA GLY A 342 -11.38 2.21 -3.55
C GLY A 342 -11.52 3.43 -2.66
N ILE A 343 -12.56 4.25 -2.82
CA ILE A 343 -12.80 5.47 -2.05
C ILE A 343 -14.12 5.32 -1.31
N ARG A 344 -14.06 5.33 0.01
CA ARG A 344 -15.25 5.24 0.85
C ARG A 344 -16.15 6.46 0.70
N GLU A 345 -17.40 6.23 0.29
CA GLU A 345 -18.41 7.27 0.13
C GLU A 345 -19.51 7.21 1.20
N LEU A 346 -20.28 8.29 1.36
CA LEU A 346 -21.26 8.43 2.45
C LEU A 346 -22.41 7.43 2.37
N ASN A 347 -22.73 6.95 1.16
CA ASN A 347 -23.84 6.06 0.86
C ASN A 347 -23.43 4.58 0.74
N GLU A 348 -22.21 4.24 1.14
CA GLU A 348 -21.71 2.88 1.10
C GLU A 348 -21.83 2.19 2.46
N ASP A 349 -22.25 0.92 2.44
CA ASP A 349 -22.56 0.16 3.64
C ASP A 349 -21.27 -0.25 4.37
N PRO A 350 -21.13 -0.01 5.67
CA PRO A 350 -20.00 -0.53 6.43
C PRO A 350 -20.06 -2.06 6.60
N ILE A 351 -18.90 -2.70 6.75
CA ILE A 351 -18.81 -4.14 7.02
C ILE A 351 -18.29 -4.34 8.45
N ALA A 352 -19.18 -4.82 9.32
CA ALA A 352 -18.87 -5.10 10.72
C ALA A 352 -18.31 -6.52 10.91
N GLY A 353 -17.40 -6.68 11.88
CA GLY A 353 -16.81 -7.97 12.24
C GLY A 353 -15.76 -8.50 11.26
N ALA A 354 -15.30 -7.70 10.30
CA ALA A 354 -14.17 -8.03 9.44
C ALA A 354 -12.90 -8.16 10.29
N LEU A 355 -12.09 -9.21 10.05
CA LEU A 355 -10.90 -9.50 10.85
C LEU A 355 -9.65 -8.89 10.20
N LEU A 356 -8.99 -7.99 10.92
CA LEU A 356 -7.76 -7.34 10.49
C LEU A 356 -6.57 -7.90 11.28
N THR A 357 -5.48 -8.17 10.56
CA THR A 357 -4.20 -8.62 11.12
C THR A 357 -3.11 -7.64 10.77
N LEU A 358 -2.51 -7.02 11.79
CA LEU A 358 -1.37 -6.13 11.66
C LEU A 358 -0.07 -6.88 11.99
N LEU A 359 0.90 -6.83 11.07
CA LEU A 359 2.21 -7.45 11.16
C LEU A 359 3.27 -6.36 11.18
N GLY A 360 4.17 -6.35 12.17
CA GLY A 360 5.26 -5.40 12.22
C GLY A 360 6.06 -5.49 13.53
N PRO A 361 6.75 -4.40 13.90
CA PRO A 361 7.35 -4.25 15.23
C PRO A 361 6.36 -4.60 16.35
N GLY A 362 6.85 -5.22 17.42
CA GLY A 362 6.00 -5.71 18.52
C GLY A 362 5.25 -7.02 18.24
N GLY A 363 5.32 -7.56 17.01
CA GLY A 363 4.72 -8.84 16.61
C GLY A 363 3.37 -8.70 15.90
N THR A 364 2.62 -9.81 15.85
CA THR A 364 1.30 -9.84 15.18
C THR A 364 0.20 -9.37 16.14
N ARG A 365 -0.63 -8.44 15.67
CA ARG A 365 -1.84 -7.98 16.37
C ARG A 365 -3.07 -8.22 15.50
N THR A 366 -4.22 -8.44 16.13
CA THR A 366 -5.50 -8.58 15.42
C THR A 366 -6.57 -7.71 16.05
N THR A 367 -7.54 -7.30 15.24
CA THR A 367 -8.75 -6.60 15.68
C THR A 367 -9.89 -6.91 14.71
N THR A 368 -11.12 -6.56 15.07
CA THR A 368 -12.26 -6.66 14.17
C THR A 368 -12.94 -5.31 13.99
N THR A 369 -13.52 -5.05 12.82
CA THR A 369 -14.30 -3.83 12.61
C THR A 369 -15.53 -3.77 13.50
N ASP A 370 -15.88 -2.56 13.93
CA ASP A 370 -17.11 -2.28 14.68
C ASP A 370 -18.36 -2.20 13.77
N ALA A 371 -19.51 -1.82 14.34
CA ALA A 371 -20.76 -1.69 13.60
C ALA A 371 -20.74 -0.61 12.50
N ALA A 372 -19.81 0.34 12.57
CA ALA A 372 -19.57 1.36 11.54
C ALA A 372 -18.47 0.96 10.56
N GLY A 373 -17.96 -0.28 10.65
CA GLY A 373 -16.90 -0.80 9.80
C GLY A 373 -15.52 -0.26 10.17
N TYR A 374 -15.37 0.44 11.30
CA TYR A 374 -14.12 1.06 11.71
C TYR A 374 -13.27 0.08 12.53
N TYR A 375 -11.95 0.13 12.33
CA TYR A 375 -10.98 -0.56 13.17
C TYR A 375 -9.80 0.33 13.52
N GLU A 376 -9.13 0.02 14.63
CA GLU A 376 -7.96 0.76 15.11
C GLU A 376 -6.95 -0.15 15.82
N PHE A 377 -5.68 0.16 15.60
CA PHE A 377 -4.56 -0.31 16.38
C PHE A 377 -3.89 0.89 17.06
N THR A 378 -3.86 0.87 18.39
CA THR A 378 -3.23 1.92 19.21
C THR A 378 -1.92 1.44 19.82
N ARG A 379 -1.07 2.40 20.23
CA ARG A 379 0.24 2.16 20.86
C ARG A 379 1.12 1.25 20.02
N LEU A 380 1.35 1.65 18.77
CA LEU A 380 2.24 0.96 17.86
C LEU A 380 3.69 1.43 18.05
N ASP A 381 4.61 0.47 18.04
CA ASP A 381 6.04 0.80 17.97
C ASP A 381 6.35 1.45 16.61
N PRO A 382 7.28 2.40 16.53
CA PRO A 382 7.76 2.92 15.25
C PRO A 382 8.35 1.81 14.36
N GLY A 383 8.11 1.92 13.06
CA GLY A 383 8.65 1.02 12.05
C GLY A 383 7.66 0.73 10.92
N THR A 384 7.94 -0.32 10.16
CA THR A 384 7.17 -0.66 8.96
C THR A 384 6.21 -1.82 9.22
N TYR A 385 4.95 -1.62 8.84
CA TYR A 385 3.85 -2.55 9.06
C TYR A 385 3.26 -3.08 7.75
N SER A 386 2.69 -4.27 7.82
CA SER A 386 1.77 -4.85 6.84
C SER A 386 0.45 -5.13 7.52
N LEU A 387 -0.61 -4.58 6.97
CA LEU A 387 -1.98 -4.78 7.42
C LEU A 387 -2.69 -5.70 6.44
N ARG A 388 -3.39 -6.71 6.94
CA ARG A 388 -4.10 -7.70 6.14
C ARG A 388 -5.53 -7.81 6.60
N GLU A 389 -6.44 -7.94 5.65
CA GLU A 389 -7.81 -8.34 5.93
C GLU A 389 -7.99 -9.83 5.65
N ALA A 390 -8.76 -10.50 6.51
CA ALA A 390 -9.35 -11.78 6.17
C ALA A 390 -10.68 -11.52 5.47
N GLN A 391 -10.71 -11.76 4.15
CA GLN A 391 -11.87 -11.62 3.27
C GLN A 391 -13.21 -11.88 4.00
N PRO A 392 -14.07 -10.86 4.14
CA PRO A 392 -15.37 -11.02 4.77
C PRO A 392 -16.27 -12.01 4.03
N ALA A 393 -16.97 -12.85 4.77
CA ALA A 393 -17.86 -13.84 4.19
C ALA A 393 -19.00 -13.18 3.39
N GLY A 394 -19.19 -13.62 2.14
CA GLY A 394 -20.22 -13.05 1.25
C GLY A 394 -19.78 -11.82 0.48
N PHE A 395 -18.50 -11.44 0.55
CA PHE A 395 -17.89 -10.39 -0.24
C PHE A 395 -16.77 -10.94 -1.12
N LEU A 396 -16.35 -10.12 -2.09
CA LEU A 396 -15.18 -10.31 -2.93
C LEU A 396 -14.26 -9.11 -2.70
N ASP A 397 -12.96 -9.36 -2.53
CA ASP A 397 -11.89 -8.35 -2.50
C ASP A 397 -12.10 -7.34 -3.63
N GLY A 398 -12.03 -6.05 -3.33
CA GLY A 398 -12.21 -4.97 -4.29
C GLY A 398 -10.95 -4.14 -4.48
N LYS A 399 -11.07 -2.83 -4.26
CA LYS A 399 -9.92 -1.93 -4.30
C LYS A 399 -9.74 -1.31 -2.94
N ASP A 400 -8.53 -1.43 -2.42
CA ASP A 400 -8.19 -0.77 -1.16
C ASP A 400 -7.61 0.63 -1.40
N ASN A 401 -7.58 1.40 -0.32
CA ASN A 401 -6.92 2.69 -0.24
C ASN A 401 -5.80 2.67 0.82
N ALA A 402 -4.61 3.08 0.38
CA ALA A 402 -3.49 3.30 1.30
C ALA A 402 -3.81 4.49 2.22
N GLY A 403 -3.45 4.35 3.49
CA GLY A 403 -3.72 5.39 4.48
C GLY A 403 -2.88 6.67 4.32
N THR A 404 -3.09 7.61 5.23
CA THR A 404 -2.42 8.92 5.26
C THR A 404 -0.90 8.84 5.42
N LYS A 405 -0.37 7.68 5.87
CA LYS A 405 1.07 7.39 5.97
C LYS A 405 1.59 6.52 4.82
N GLY A 406 0.82 6.42 3.74
CA GLY A 406 1.17 5.68 2.54
C GLY A 406 1.01 4.17 2.71
N GLY A 407 1.84 3.42 2.01
CA GLY A 407 1.75 1.97 1.87
C GLY A 407 1.46 1.55 0.44
N THR A 408 1.63 0.25 0.18
CA THR A 408 1.37 -0.37 -1.10
C THR A 408 0.16 -1.28 -0.95
N VAL A 409 -0.94 -0.88 -1.58
CA VAL A 409 -2.14 -1.71 -1.72
C VAL A 409 -1.82 -2.92 -2.60
N VAL A 410 -2.28 -4.08 -2.19
CA VAL A 410 -2.24 -5.31 -2.97
C VAL A 410 -3.67 -5.85 -3.00
N ASN A 411 -4.33 -5.74 -4.15
CA ASN A 411 -5.69 -6.27 -4.35
C ASN A 411 -5.66 -7.59 -5.13
N ALA A 412 -6.76 -8.34 -5.14
CA ALA A 412 -6.96 -9.51 -6.00
C ALA A 412 -6.63 -9.20 -7.47
N GLY A 413 -5.86 -10.09 -8.11
CA GLY A 413 -5.42 -9.97 -9.51
C GLY A 413 -4.04 -9.34 -9.72
N THR A 414 -3.46 -8.70 -8.68
CA THR A 414 -2.11 -8.09 -8.75
C THR A 414 -0.98 -9.13 -8.72
N LEU A 415 -1.28 -10.35 -8.25
CA LEU A 415 -0.38 -11.51 -8.27
C LEU A 415 -1.03 -12.60 -9.14
N GLY A 416 -0.63 -12.71 -10.41
CA GLY A 416 -1.24 -13.63 -11.38
C GLY A 416 -1.49 -15.06 -10.86
N ALA A 417 -2.58 -15.67 -11.33
CA ALA A 417 -2.98 -17.09 -11.25
C ALA A 417 -2.95 -17.83 -9.88
N LEU A 418 -2.56 -17.21 -8.75
CA LEU A 418 -2.49 -17.89 -7.45
C LEU A 418 -3.39 -17.33 -6.33
N GLY A 419 -4.19 -16.29 -6.57
CA GLY A 419 -4.85 -15.60 -5.45
C GLY A 419 -6.28 -15.13 -5.72
N ILE A 420 -7.21 -16.07 -5.81
CA ILE A 420 -8.64 -15.81 -5.53
C ILE A 420 -8.94 -16.59 -4.26
N GLY A 421 -9.08 -15.89 -3.13
CA GLY A 421 -9.32 -16.49 -1.80
C GLY A 421 -8.08 -16.85 -0.97
N ASP A 422 -6.89 -16.32 -1.30
CA ASP A 422 -5.71 -16.42 -0.43
C ASP A 422 -5.68 -15.23 0.55
N PRO A 423 -5.70 -15.42 1.88
CA PRO A 423 -5.61 -14.34 2.87
C PRO A 423 -4.26 -13.59 2.86
N THR A 424 -3.36 -13.91 1.92
CA THR A 424 -2.12 -13.18 1.66
C THR A 424 -2.21 -12.17 0.53
N VAL A 425 -3.33 -12.07 -0.20
CA VAL A 425 -3.47 -11.07 -1.28
C VAL A 425 -4.03 -9.75 -0.78
N ASP A 426 -5.06 -9.78 0.07
CA ASP A 426 -5.79 -8.63 0.59
C ASP A 426 -5.04 -7.91 1.73
N GLN A 427 -4.31 -6.85 1.38
CA GLN A 427 -3.37 -6.19 2.29
C GLN A 427 -2.87 -4.82 1.82
N ILE A 428 -2.46 -4.03 2.81
CA ILE A 428 -1.69 -2.80 2.65
C ILE A 428 -0.31 -3.04 3.28
N ARG A 429 0.75 -3.06 2.46
CA ARG A 429 2.14 -3.30 2.89
C ARG A 429 2.92 -2.00 3.02
N ASP A 430 4.09 -2.09 3.65
CA ASP A 430 5.10 -1.03 3.70
C ASP A 430 4.61 0.28 4.35
N ILE A 431 3.63 0.18 5.26
CA ILE A 431 3.13 1.33 6.03
C ILE A 431 4.19 1.71 7.05
N THR A 432 4.88 2.83 6.85
CA THR A 432 5.96 3.26 7.74
C THR A 432 5.45 4.29 8.73
N LEU A 433 5.52 3.98 10.01
CA LEU A 433 5.07 4.83 11.11
C LEU A 433 6.27 5.27 11.96
N GLN A 434 6.33 6.56 12.27
CA GLN A 434 7.19 7.10 13.33
C GLN A 434 6.42 7.17 14.65
N ALA A 435 7.11 7.39 15.77
CA ALA A 435 6.43 7.64 17.03
C ALA A 435 5.43 8.80 16.86
N GLY A 436 4.28 8.74 17.55
CA GLY A 436 3.27 9.79 17.49
C GLY A 436 2.50 9.92 16.18
N ASP A 437 2.78 9.07 15.18
CA ASP A 437 2.04 9.09 13.92
C ASP A 437 0.62 8.57 14.09
N ASN A 438 -0.31 9.18 13.36
CA ASN A 438 -1.68 8.71 13.23
C ASN A 438 -1.94 8.39 11.75
N SER A 439 -1.85 7.11 11.39
CA SER A 439 -2.21 6.64 10.05
C SER A 439 -3.70 6.38 10.00
N GLN A 440 -4.40 7.14 9.17
CA GLN A 440 -5.85 7.06 8.99
C GLN A 440 -6.17 6.61 7.58
N ASN A 441 -7.40 6.14 7.36
CA ASN A 441 -7.92 5.72 6.05
C ASN A 441 -7.11 4.59 5.40
N ASN A 442 -6.58 3.67 6.21
CA ASN A 442 -6.00 2.41 5.72
C ASN A 442 -7.17 1.47 5.43
N ASP A 443 -7.68 1.54 4.22
CA ASP A 443 -9.09 1.34 3.98
C ASP A 443 -9.26 0.17 3.02
N PHE A 444 -10.09 -0.82 3.37
CA PHE A 444 -10.36 -2.00 2.54
C PHE A 444 -11.75 -1.93 1.92
N GLY A 445 -11.77 -1.99 0.58
CA GLY A 445 -12.99 -1.82 -0.22
C GLY A 445 -13.49 -3.15 -0.75
N GLU A 446 -14.62 -3.61 -0.24
CA GLU A 446 -15.17 -4.94 -0.54
C GLU A 446 -16.35 -4.87 -1.51
N ILE A 447 -16.50 -5.87 -2.37
CA ILE A 447 -17.55 -5.91 -3.38
C ILE A 447 -18.58 -7.00 -3.04
N ARG A 448 -19.87 -6.68 -3.05
CA ARG A 448 -20.90 -7.74 -3.00
C ARG A 448 -20.91 -8.52 -4.32
N PRO A 449 -20.89 -9.86 -4.27
CA PRO A 449 -20.97 -10.67 -5.47
C PRO A 449 -22.32 -10.43 -6.15
N ALA A 450 -22.27 -10.24 -7.47
CA ALA A 450 -23.44 -10.19 -8.33
C ALA A 450 -23.73 -11.57 -8.92
N SER A 451 -24.90 -11.72 -9.53
CA SER A 451 -25.24 -12.94 -10.27
C SER A 451 -26.04 -12.65 -11.53
N ILE A 452 -25.99 -13.57 -12.49
CA ILE A 452 -26.84 -13.56 -13.67
C ILE A 452 -27.50 -14.94 -13.79
N ALA A 453 -28.82 -14.94 -13.85
CA ALA A 453 -29.65 -16.14 -13.91
C ALA A 453 -30.79 -15.98 -14.91
N GLY A 454 -31.32 -17.12 -15.32
CA GLY A 454 -32.48 -17.24 -16.20
C GLY A 454 -32.81 -18.70 -16.47
N HIS A 455 -33.66 -18.92 -17.45
CA HIS A 455 -34.16 -20.24 -17.83
C HIS A 455 -33.95 -20.49 -19.32
N VAL A 456 -33.87 -21.77 -19.66
CA VAL A 456 -34.12 -22.27 -21.02
C VAL A 456 -35.35 -23.15 -20.96
N TYR A 457 -36.32 -22.90 -21.83
CA TYR A 457 -37.63 -23.56 -21.79
C TYR A 457 -38.24 -23.69 -23.17
N TYR A 458 -39.11 -24.69 -23.33
CA TYR A 458 -39.93 -24.85 -24.51
C TYR A 458 -41.09 -23.85 -24.45
N ASP A 459 -40.95 -22.76 -25.20
CA ASP A 459 -41.98 -21.76 -25.44
C ASP A 459 -42.92 -22.26 -26.54
N ALA A 460 -44.08 -22.76 -26.13
CA ALA A 460 -45.02 -23.36 -27.08
C ALA A 460 -45.78 -22.33 -27.91
N ASN A 461 -45.88 -21.09 -27.42
CA ASN A 461 -46.69 -20.02 -28.00
C ASN A 461 -45.84 -18.88 -28.60
N ASP A 462 -44.51 -18.98 -28.48
CA ASP A 462 -43.49 -18.06 -28.98
C ASP A 462 -43.66 -16.62 -28.46
N ASN A 463 -44.13 -16.48 -27.22
CA ASN A 463 -44.38 -15.18 -26.59
C ASN A 463 -43.14 -14.60 -25.88
N GLY A 464 -42.13 -15.44 -25.60
CA GLY A 464 -40.89 -15.14 -24.91
C GLY A 464 -41.02 -14.97 -23.39
N VAL A 465 -42.09 -15.45 -22.78
CA VAL A 465 -42.31 -15.39 -21.32
C VAL A 465 -42.37 -16.80 -20.78
N PHE A 466 -41.52 -17.14 -19.81
CA PHE A 466 -41.58 -18.45 -19.18
C PHE A 466 -42.82 -18.58 -18.28
N GLU A 467 -43.86 -19.23 -18.80
CA GLU A 467 -45.18 -19.33 -18.16
C GLU A 467 -45.35 -20.65 -17.38
N PRO A 468 -46.18 -20.66 -16.32
CA PRO A 468 -46.55 -21.89 -15.63
C PRO A 468 -47.18 -22.93 -16.59
N GLY A 469 -46.52 -24.08 -16.74
CA GLY A 469 -46.96 -25.17 -17.62
C GLY A 469 -46.08 -25.36 -18.86
N GLU A 470 -45.18 -24.43 -19.15
CA GLU A 470 -44.17 -24.60 -20.17
C GLU A 470 -43.05 -25.54 -19.70
N THR A 471 -42.47 -26.28 -20.64
CA THR A 471 -41.54 -27.36 -20.30
C THR A 471 -40.12 -26.81 -20.17
N PRO A 472 -39.49 -26.85 -18.99
CA PRO A 472 -38.10 -26.45 -18.85
C PRO A 472 -37.16 -27.39 -19.60
N LEU A 473 -36.08 -26.85 -20.16
CA LEU A 473 -35.08 -27.61 -20.90
C LEU A 473 -33.80 -27.77 -20.08
N ALA A 474 -33.56 -28.99 -19.60
CA ALA A 474 -32.38 -29.34 -18.81
C ALA A 474 -31.18 -29.71 -19.68
N GLY A 475 -29.97 -29.46 -19.17
CA GLY A 475 -28.71 -29.85 -19.82
C GLY A 475 -28.27 -28.92 -20.97
N VAL A 476 -28.98 -27.83 -21.22
CA VAL A 476 -28.65 -26.85 -22.27
C VAL A 476 -27.47 -26.01 -21.81
N LYS A 477 -26.47 -25.84 -22.68
CA LYS A 477 -25.23 -25.13 -22.33
C LYS A 477 -25.43 -23.64 -22.51
N VAL A 478 -25.19 -22.87 -21.46
CA VAL A 478 -25.12 -21.41 -21.47
C VAL A 478 -23.67 -20.99 -21.21
N THR A 479 -23.18 -20.04 -22.00
CA THR A 479 -21.83 -19.48 -21.89
C THR A 479 -21.92 -18.02 -21.50
N LEU A 480 -21.31 -17.64 -20.39
CA LEU A 480 -21.14 -16.25 -19.99
C LEU A 480 -19.75 -15.77 -20.41
N THR A 481 -19.69 -14.70 -21.20
CA THR A 481 -18.44 -14.02 -21.57
C THR A 481 -18.50 -12.56 -21.17
N GLY A 482 -17.36 -11.88 -21.03
CA GLY A 482 -17.37 -10.46 -20.73
C GLY A 482 -16.04 -9.94 -20.23
N PHE A 483 -16.06 -8.75 -19.66
CA PHE A 483 -14.92 -8.13 -18.98
C PHE A 483 -15.37 -7.56 -17.64
N ASN A 484 -14.58 -7.80 -16.61
CA ASN A 484 -14.67 -7.13 -15.32
C ASN A 484 -13.37 -6.36 -15.04
N ASP A 485 -13.23 -5.85 -13.82
CA ASP A 485 -12.05 -5.11 -13.38
C ASP A 485 -10.75 -5.95 -13.33
N LEU A 486 -10.84 -7.29 -13.32
CA LEU A 486 -9.67 -8.19 -13.46
C LEU A 486 -9.36 -8.61 -14.90
N GLY A 487 -10.22 -8.24 -15.86
CA GLY A 487 -10.05 -8.56 -17.27
C GLY A 487 -11.12 -9.51 -17.82
N PRO A 488 -10.80 -10.31 -18.86
CA PRO A 488 -11.79 -11.12 -19.57
C PRO A 488 -12.32 -12.28 -18.72
N VAL A 489 -13.63 -12.52 -18.79
CA VAL A 489 -14.34 -13.63 -18.15
C VAL A 489 -14.92 -14.55 -19.21
N SER A 490 -14.80 -15.86 -19.00
CA SER A 490 -15.45 -16.90 -19.83
C SER A 490 -15.84 -18.09 -18.95
N LEU A 491 -17.13 -18.23 -18.69
CA LEU A 491 -17.70 -19.28 -17.84
C LEU A 491 -18.75 -20.05 -18.64
N THR A 492 -18.95 -21.32 -18.32
CA THR A 492 -20.00 -22.14 -18.92
C THR A 492 -20.76 -22.93 -17.86
N MET A 493 -22.06 -23.06 -18.03
CA MET A 493 -22.92 -23.87 -17.17
C MET A 493 -23.97 -24.60 -18.01
N ASN A 494 -24.48 -25.72 -17.51
CA ASN A 494 -25.63 -26.38 -18.10
C ASN A 494 -26.88 -26.09 -17.25
N THR A 495 -28.02 -25.89 -17.89
CA THR A 495 -29.30 -25.74 -17.19
C THR A 495 -29.64 -26.97 -16.36
N ASN A 496 -30.26 -26.74 -15.19
CA ASN A 496 -30.69 -27.82 -14.30
C ASN A 496 -32.04 -28.44 -14.74
N ALA A 497 -32.59 -29.36 -13.94
CA ALA A 497 -33.86 -30.03 -14.25
C ALA A 497 -35.07 -29.09 -14.37
N ALA A 498 -34.99 -27.90 -13.78
CA ALA A 498 -35.99 -26.84 -13.89
C ALA A 498 -35.66 -25.84 -15.02
N GLY A 499 -34.69 -26.15 -15.89
CA GLY A 499 -34.29 -25.29 -17.00
C GLY A 499 -33.48 -24.08 -16.57
N ALA A 500 -33.23 -23.90 -15.26
CA ALA A 500 -32.56 -22.74 -14.72
C ALA A 500 -31.04 -22.84 -14.84
N TYR A 501 -30.38 -21.72 -15.11
CA TYR A 501 -28.95 -21.53 -14.99
C TYR A 501 -28.66 -20.32 -14.10
N LYS A 502 -27.51 -20.33 -13.39
CA LYS A 502 -27.08 -19.20 -12.56
C LYS A 502 -25.56 -19.10 -12.51
N PHE A 503 -25.02 -18.00 -13.01
CA PHE A 503 -23.64 -17.60 -12.78
C PHE A 503 -23.60 -16.76 -11.50
N SER A 504 -23.02 -17.31 -10.43
CA SER A 504 -22.87 -16.63 -9.13
C SER A 504 -21.45 -16.08 -8.96
N ASN A 505 -21.23 -15.26 -7.94
CA ASN A 505 -19.92 -14.67 -7.61
C ASN A 505 -19.31 -13.86 -8.76
N LEU A 506 -20.17 -13.15 -9.51
CA LEU A 506 -19.72 -12.25 -10.56
C LEU A 506 -19.30 -10.91 -9.95
N ARG A 507 -18.23 -10.34 -10.50
CA ARG A 507 -17.81 -8.97 -10.20
C ARG A 507 -18.57 -7.97 -11.08
N PRO A 508 -18.63 -6.68 -10.72
CA PRO A 508 -19.15 -5.64 -11.60
C PRO A 508 -18.44 -5.65 -12.95
N GLY A 509 -19.18 -5.49 -14.04
CA GLY A 509 -18.62 -5.58 -15.38
C GLY A 509 -19.66 -5.61 -16.49
N THR A 510 -19.19 -5.79 -17.72
CA THR A 510 -20.05 -5.94 -18.89
C THR A 510 -19.96 -7.37 -19.40
N TYR A 511 -21.11 -8.03 -19.43
CA TYR A 511 -21.24 -9.45 -19.75
C TYR A 511 -22.12 -9.69 -20.98
N ALA A 512 -22.02 -10.89 -21.51
CA ALA A 512 -22.86 -11.47 -22.54
C ALA A 512 -23.16 -12.93 -22.19
N LEU A 513 -24.38 -13.37 -22.46
CA LEU A 513 -24.82 -14.74 -22.33
C LEU A 513 -25.08 -15.29 -23.72
N ALA A 514 -24.52 -16.45 -24.04
CA ALA A 514 -24.80 -17.17 -25.27
C ALA A 514 -25.33 -18.56 -24.94
N GLU A 515 -26.51 -18.89 -25.43
CA GLU A 515 -27.04 -20.24 -25.38
C GLU A 515 -26.44 -21.08 -26.52
N THR A 516 -26.20 -22.36 -26.27
CA THR A 516 -26.00 -23.34 -27.33
C THR A 516 -27.34 -23.96 -27.65
N GLN A 517 -27.90 -23.57 -28.80
CA GLN A 517 -29.16 -24.07 -29.36
C GLN A 517 -29.41 -25.55 -29.01
N PRO A 518 -30.45 -25.87 -28.21
CA PRO A 518 -30.74 -27.23 -27.81
C PRO A 518 -31.15 -28.08 -29.01
N THR A 519 -30.65 -29.32 -29.05
CA THR A 519 -30.96 -30.24 -30.16
C THR A 519 -32.46 -30.53 -30.22
N SER A 520 -33.04 -30.46 -31.42
CA SER A 520 -34.49 -30.67 -31.68
C SER A 520 -35.40 -29.49 -31.32
N TYR A 521 -34.82 -28.36 -30.93
CA TYR A 521 -35.49 -27.08 -30.82
C TYR A 521 -34.98 -26.14 -31.91
N LEU A 522 -35.75 -25.09 -32.20
CA LEU A 522 -35.33 -23.94 -32.97
C LEU A 522 -35.41 -22.74 -32.05
N ASP A 523 -34.53 -21.78 -32.27
CA ASP A 523 -34.60 -20.42 -31.74
C ASP A 523 -36.04 -19.90 -31.81
N GLY A 524 -36.59 -19.63 -30.64
CA GLY A 524 -37.83 -18.90 -30.46
C GLY A 524 -37.53 -17.50 -29.97
N LYS A 525 -38.46 -16.91 -29.24
CA LYS A 525 -38.31 -15.56 -28.73
C LYS A 525 -37.59 -15.53 -27.38
N ASP A 526 -36.38 -15.00 -27.39
CA ASP A 526 -35.62 -14.70 -26.18
C ASP A 526 -36.08 -13.43 -25.47
N THR A 527 -36.07 -13.44 -24.14
CA THR A 527 -36.38 -12.28 -23.31
C THR A 527 -35.23 -11.98 -22.36
N ILE A 528 -34.65 -10.80 -22.53
CA ILE A 528 -33.65 -10.30 -21.59
C ILE A 528 -34.34 -9.79 -20.34
N GLY A 529 -33.86 -10.24 -19.20
CA GLY A 529 -34.39 -9.87 -17.90
C GLY A 529 -33.65 -8.67 -17.32
N THR A 530 -33.39 -8.70 -16.02
CA THR A 530 -32.56 -7.71 -15.36
C THR A 530 -31.08 -8.11 -15.41
N PRO A 531 -30.12 -7.15 -15.41
CA PRO A 531 -30.30 -5.69 -15.46
C PRO A 531 -30.68 -5.15 -16.86
N GLY A 532 -30.84 -6.01 -17.85
CA GLY A 532 -31.10 -5.66 -19.24
C GLY A 532 -29.87 -5.89 -20.13
N GLY A 533 -29.89 -5.30 -21.32
CA GLY A 533 -28.86 -5.49 -22.35
C GLY A 533 -29.49 -5.47 -23.74
N ILE A 534 -28.83 -6.11 -24.70
CA ILE A 534 -29.28 -6.23 -26.09
C ILE A 534 -29.54 -7.70 -26.41
N THR A 535 -30.77 -7.99 -26.81
CA THR A 535 -31.19 -9.32 -27.29
C THR A 535 -30.80 -9.51 -28.76
N GLY A 536 -30.17 -10.64 -29.04
CA GLY A 536 -30.00 -11.27 -30.34
C GLY A 536 -30.42 -12.74 -30.25
N ASN A 537 -30.38 -13.46 -31.38
CA ASN A 537 -30.67 -14.89 -31.42
C ASN A 537 -29.63 -15.66 -30.59
N ASP A 538 -30.12 -16.48 -29.66
CA ASP A 538 -29.36 -17.24 -28.66
C ASP A 538 -28.33 -16.40 -27.89
N LEU A 539 -28.51 -15.08 -27.81
CA LEU A 539 -27.48 -14.15 -27.35
C LEU A 539 -28.05 -12.93 -26.64
N PHE A 540 -27.67 -12.74 -25.39
CA PHE A 540 -27.77 -11.45 -24.71
C PHE A 540 -26.39 -10.81 -24.63
N SER A 541 -26.28 -9.54 -25.03
CA SER A 541 -25.02 -8.79 -25.02
C SER A 541 -25.16 -7.46 -24.27
N ASN A 542 -24.03 -6.86 -23.87
CA ASN A 542 -24.00 -5.60 -23.13
C ASN A 542 -24.82 -5.60 -21.82
N ILE A 543 -24.79 -6.73 -21.11
CA ILE A 543 -25.37 -6.84 -19.76
C ILE A 543 -24.42 -6.12 -18.80
N ASN A 544 -24.76 -4.89 -18.42
CA ASN A 544 -23.98 -4.12 -17.45
C ASN A 544 -24.42 -4.49 -16.03
N LEU A 545 -23.56 -5.22 -15.34
CA LEU A 545 -23.81 -5.72 -13.99
C LEU A 545 -23.07 -4.85 -12.98
N VAL A 546 -23.78 -4.37 -11.96
CA VAL A 546 -23.21 -3.62 -10.82
C VAL A 546 -23.04 -4.53 -9.60
N ALA A 547 -22.28 -4.08 -8.60
CA ALA A 547 -22.01 -4.87 -7.40
C ALA A 547 -23.30 -5.28 -6.67
N GLY A 548 -23.36 -6.52 -6.20
CA GLY A 548 -24.50 -7.06 -5.47
C GLY A 548 -25.80 -7.18 -6.27
N PHE A 549 -25.79 -6.96 -7.58
CA PHE A 549 -26.99 -7.05 -8.40
C PHE A 549 -27.26 -8.49 -8.84
N ASP A 550 -28.46 -8.99 -8.54
CA ASP A 550 -28.93 -10.28 -9.04
C ASP A 550 -29.75 -10.08 -10.32
N GLY A 551 -29.11 -10.32 -11.46
CA GLY A 551 -29.76 -10.41 -12.76
C GLY A 551 -30.59 -11.68 -12.85
N VAL A 552 -31.88 -11.54 -13.15
CA VAL A 552 -32.85 -12.64 -13.21
C VAL A 552 -33.68 -12.55 -14.47
N ASN A 553 -34.32 -13.66 -14.84
CA ASN A 553 -35.23 -13.77 -15.99
C ASN A 553 -34.57 -13.46 -17.34
N ASN A 554 -33.28 -13.79 -17.48
CA ASN A 554 -32.59 -13.77 -18.78
C ASN A 554 -32.92 -15.08 -19.50
N ASP A 555 -34.09 -15.14 -20.10
CA ASP A 555 -34.71 -16.40 -20.48
C ASP A 555 -34.59 -16.65 -22.00
N PHE A 556 -34.06 -17.81 -22.37
CA PHE A 556 -33.99 -18.28 -23.75
C PHE A 556 -35.22 -19.13 -24.06
N GLY A 557 -36.02 -18.66 -25.01
CA GLY A 557 -37.32 -19.22 -25.35
C GLY A 557 -37.21 -20.09 -26.59
N GLU A 558 -37.38 -21.40 -26.43
CA GLU A 558 -37.16 -22.36 -27.50
C GLU A 558 -38.47 -22.82 -28.10
N ILE A 559 -38.65 -22.75 -29.41
CA ILE A 559 -39.79 -23.39 -30.05
C ILE A 559 -39.42 -24.81 -30.48
N LYS A 560 -40.41 -25.71 -30.52
CA LYS A 560 -40.17 -27.07 -30.95
C LYS A 560 -39.70 -27.06 -32.40
N GLY A 561 -38.49 -27.51 -32.60
CA GLY A 561 -37.98 -27.79 -33.92
C GLY A 561 -38.66 -29.02 -34.47
N ASP A 562 -39.60 -28.83 -35.38
CA ASP A 562 -39.62 -29.75 -36.51
C ASP A 562 -38.24 -29.61 -37.15
N THR A 563 -37.39 -30.63 -36.96
CA THR A 563 -36.03 -30.78 -37.50
C THR A 563 -35.73 -29.77 -38.60
N PRO A 564 -34.66 -28.95 -38.51
CA PRO A 564 -34.32 -27.94 -39.50
C PRO A 564 -34.53 -28.51 -40.89
N GLY A 565 -35.54 -27.97 -41.59
CA GLY A 565 -35.67 -28.20 -43.00
C GLY A 565 -34.37 -27.67 -43.59
N ALA A 566 -33.47 -28.58 -43.93
CA ALA A 566 -32.23 -28.30 -44.63
C ALA A 566 -32.47 -27.21 -45.69
N PRO A 567 -31.48 -26.35 -45.98
CA PRO A 567 -31.54 -25.47 -47.16
C PRO A 567 -32.07 -26.32 -48.31
N LEU A 568 -33.17 -25.87 -48.95
CA LEU A 568 -34.03 -26.64 -49.88
C LEU A 568 -33.41 -28.00 -50.18
N PRO A 569 -33.95 -29.14 -49.69
CA PRO A 569 -33.28 -30.41 -49.82
C PRO A 569 -32.73 -30.56 -51.25
N LYS A 570 -31.39 -30.52 -51.36
CA LYS A 570 -30.67 -31.16 -52.47
C LYS A 570 -30.92 -32.68 -52.45
N THR A 571 -31.66 -33.17 -51.45
CA THR A 571 -32.30 -34.47 -51.41
C THR A 571 -33.43 -34.55 -52.43
N VAL A 572 -33.04 -35.02 -53.61
CA VAL A 572 -33.90 -35.71 -54.56
C VAL A 572 -34.73 -36.75 -53.78
N LEU A 573 -36.03 -36.50 -53.60
CA LEU A 573 -36.94 -37.55 -53.14
C LEU A 573 -36.77 -38.75 -54.08
N PRO A 574 -36.64 -39.99 -53.56
CA PRO A 574 -36.62 -41.16 -54.43
C PRO A 574 -37.89 -41.13 -55.27
N TRP A 575 -37.78 -41.39 -56.58
CA TRP A 575 -38.91 -41.31 -57.51
C TRP A 575 -39.95 -42.43 -57.33
N GLY A 576 -40.12 -42.92 -56.10
CA GLY A 576 -41.06 -43.97 -55.74
C GLY A 576 -40.63 -45.34 -56.23
N THR A 577 -41.52 -46.31 -56.01
CA THR A 577 -41.41 -47.68 -56.49
C THR A 577 -42.39 -47.93 -57.64
N LEU A 578 -42.06 -48.83 -58.55
CA LEU A 578 -43.00 -49.26 -59.57
C LEU A 578 -44.14 -50.08 -58.92
N PRO A 579 -45.41 -49.73 -59.12
CA PRO A 579 -46.50 -50.62 -58.74
C PRO A 579 -46.47 -51.89 -59.60
N VAL A 580 -46.82 -53.04 -59.02
CA VAL A 580 -46.90 -54.31 -59.74
C VAL A 580 -48.09 -54.25 -60.71
N ILE A 581 -47.81 -54.18 -62.01
CA ILE A 581 -48.79 -54.17 -63.10
C ILE A 581 -48.34 -55.21 -64.13
N SER A 582 -49.23 -56.12 -64.52
CA SER A 582 -48.91 -57.15 -65.51
C SER A 582 -49.06 -56.63 -66.94
N LYS A 583 -48.27 -57.18 -67.87
CA LYS A 583 -48.36 -56.88 -69.31
C LYS A 583 -49.77 -57.08 -69.86
N VAL A 584 -50.47 -58.12 -69.37
CA VAL A 584 -51.86 -58.45 -69.72
C VAL A 584 -52.83 -57.31 -69.38
N GLN A 585 -52.62 -56.62 -68.25
CA GLN A 585 -53.49 -55.50 -67.83
C GLN A 585 -53.35 -54.27 -68.75
N VAL A 586 -52.23 -54.13 -69.47
CA VAL A 586 -51.91 -52.98 -70.31
C VAL A 586 -52.21 -53.24 -71.79
N THR A 587 -51.78 -54.37 -72.35
CA THR A 587 -51.79 -54.63 -73.81
C THR A 587 -52.96 -55.48 -74.30
N ALA A 588 -53.73 -56.09 -73.39
CA ALA A 588 -54.84 -57.02 -73.70
C ALA A 588 -54.46 -58.23 -74.59
N ILE A 589 -53.17 -58.57 -74.73
CA ILE A 589 -52.66 -59.69 -75.53
C ILE A 589 -51.78 -60.61 -74.65
N PRO A 590 -52.04 -61.92 -74.56
CA PRO A 590 -51.32 -62.83 -73.65
C PRO A 590 -50.10 -63.55 -74.28
N VAL A 591 -48.86 -63.07 -74.08
CA VAL A 591 -47.57 -63.85 -74.20
C VAL A 591 -46.35 -63.08 -73.59
N PRO A 592 -45.12 -63.66 -73.52
CA PRO A 592 -44.47 -64.41 -72.42
C PRO A 592 -43.76 -63.54 -71.34
N THR A 593 -43.20 -64.21 -70.34
CA THR A 593 -42.75 -63.84 -68.97
C THR A 593 -41.61 -62.81 -68.79
N ALA A 594 -41.31 -61.95 -69.76
CA ALA A 594 -40.27 -60.91 -69.62
C ALA A 594 -40.86 -59.49 -69.47
N ILE A 595 -40.23 -58.67 -68.62
CA ILE A 595 -40.53 -57.25 -68.42
C ILE A 595 -40.32 -56.52 -69.75
N ASP A 596 -41.39 -55.99 -70.34
CA ASP A 596 -41.30 -55.13 -71.54
C ASP A 596 -40.54 -53.85 -71.18
N PRO A 597 -39.34 -53.61 -71.74
CA PRO A 597 -38.51 -52.45 -71.37
C PRO A 597 -39.18 -51.12 -71.69
N THR A 598 -39.99 -51.08 -72.75
CA THR A 598 -40.74 -49.88 -73.16
C THR A 598 -41.83 -49.59 -72.13
N LEU A 599 -42.55 -50.62 -71.70
CA LEU A 599 -43.58 -50.49 -70.68
C LEU A 599 -43.00 -50.06 -69.32
N ARG A 600 -41.88 -50.67 -68.90
CA ARG A 600 -41.15 -50.27 -67.70
C ARG A 600 -40.71 -48.82 -67.78
N ALA A 601 -40.17 -48.38 -68.91
CA ALA A 601 -39.72 -47.01 -69.09
C ALA A 601 -40.87 -46.00 -69.08
N GLN A 602 -42.03 -46.32 -69.67
CA GLN A 602 -43.24 -45.50 -69.57
C GLN A 602 -43.79 -45.45 -68.14
N MET A 603 -43.78 -46.57 -67.41
CA MET A 603 -44.20 -46.61 -66.00
C MET A 603 -43.27 -45.76 -65.12
N SER A 604 -41.94 -45.93 -65.28
CA SER A 604 -40.95 -45.13 -64.56
C SER A 604 -41.10 -43.64 -64.87
N PHE A 605 -41.31 -43.28 -66.13
CA PHE A 605 -41.57 -41.90 -66.54
C PHE A 605 -42.83 -41.34 -65.84
N VAL A 606 -43.95 -42.05 -65.89
CA VAL A 606 -45.23 -41.64 -65.28
C VAL A 606 -45.10 -41.39 -63.79
N VAL A 607 -44.46 -42.32 -63.06
CA VAL A 607 -44.27 -42.24 -61.61
C VAL A 607 -43.30 -41.10 -61.28
N ALA A 608 -42.16 -41.01 -61.97
CA ALA A 608 -41.18 -39.95 -61.77
C ALA A 608 -41.76 -38.56 -62.04
N THR A 609 -42.57 -38.38 -63.09
CA THR A 609 -43.25 -37.11 -63.38
C THR A 609 -44.19 -36.71 -62.25
N HIS A 610 -45.02 -37.63 -61.73
CA HIS A 610 -45.96 -37.33 -60.65
C HIS A 610 -45.23 -37.02 -59.34
N MET A 611 -44.23 -37.82 -59.00
CA MET A 611 -43.41 -37.57 -57.82
C MET A 611 -42.66 -36.25 -57.89
N THR A 612 -42.18 -35.87 -59.07
CA THR A 612 -41.45 -34.61 -59.27
C THR A 612 -42.38 -33.40 -59.20
N LEU A 613 -43.55 -33.46 -59.84
CA LEU A 613 -44.45 -32.32 -59.98
C LEU A 613 -45.44 -32.16 -58.83
N THR A 614 -45.89 -33.26 -58.23
CA THR A 614 -47.00 -33.26 -57.27
C THR A 614 -46.61 -33.81 -55.90
N ARG A 615 -45.47 -34.51 -55.79
CA ARG A 615 -45.05 -35.30 -54.62
C ARG A 615 -46.04 -36.41 -54.22
N VAL A 616 -46.87 -36.87 -55.15
CA VAL A 616 -47.85 -37.95 -54.93
C VAL A 616 -47.41 -39.21 -55.66
N GLN A 617 -47.34 -40.33 -54.94
CA GLN A 617 -47.19 -41.66 -55.54
C GLN A 617 -48.51 -42.06 -56.20
N LEU A 618 -48.49 -42.37 -57.49
CA LEU A 618 -49.66 -42.93 -58.14
C LEU A 618 -49.94 -44.35 -57.67
N SER A 619 -51.22 -44.66 -57.46
CA SER A 619 -51.67 -46.05 -57.28
C SER A 619 -51.45 -46.88 -58.55
N ALA A 620 -51.48 -48.21 -58.42
CA ALA A 620 -51.35 -49.12 -59.55
C ALA A 620 -52.38 -48.84 -60.66
N ALA A 621 -53.63 -48.54 -60.29
CA ALA A 621 -54.71 -48.23 -61.24
C ALA A 621 -54.46 -46.91 -61.99
N GLN A 622 -53.99 -45.88 -61.29
CA GLN A 622 -53.68 -44.58 -61.90
C GLN A 622 -52.46 -44.66 -62.82
N THR A 623 -51.40 -45.39 -62.41
CA THR A 623 -50.22 -45.65 -63.24
C THR A 623 -50.60 -46.43 -64.50
N LEU A 624 -51.45 -47.46 -64.38
CA LEU A 624 -51.97 -48.23 -65.52
C LEU A 624 -52.72 -47.34 -66.52
N ALA A 625 -53.63 -46.50 -66.03
CA ALA A 625 -54.43 -45.61 -66.89
C ALA A 625 -53.56 -44.59 -67.64
N ALA A 626 -52.53 -44.06 -66.99
CA ALA A 626 -51.57 -43.14 -67.59
C ALA A 626 -50.71 -43.81 -68.67
N VAL A 627 -50.20 -45.01 -68.40
CA VAL A 627 -49.38 -45.75 -69.36
C VAL A 627 -50.18 -46.17 -70.60
N LYS A 628 -51.46 -46.51 -70.43
CA LYS A 628 -52.37 -46.74 -71.58
C LYS A 628 -52.49 -45.51 -72.49
N GLN A 629 -52.47 -44.29 -71.95
CA GLN A 629 -52.51 -43.07 -72.75
C GLN A 629 -51.23 -42.86 -73.57
N LEU A 630 -50.06 -43.15 -72.98
CA LEU A 630 -48.78 -43.10 -73.70
C LEU A 630 -48.72 -44.17 -74.81
N ASN A 631 -49.22 -45.38 -74.55
CA ASN A 631 -49.32 -46.44 -75.56
C ASN A 631 -50.31 -46.13 -76.68
N ALA A 632 -51.35 -45.33 -76.40
CA ALA A 632 -52.29 -44.83 -77.39
C ALA A 632 -51.75 -43.63 -78.21
N GLY A 633 -50.46 -43.30 -78.08
CA GLY A 633 -49.79 -42.26 -78.88
C GLY A 633 -49.67 -40.89 -78.21
N MET A 634 -50.05 -40.73 -76.94
CA MET A 634 -49.81 -39.48 -76.21
C MET A 634 -48.31 -39.24 -76.05
N THR A 635 -47.82 -38.05 -76.43
CA THR A 635 -46.42 -37.69 -76.25
C THR A 635 -46.09 -37.43 -74.77
N GLN A 636 -44.84 -37.65 -74.37
CA GLN A 636 -44.33 -37.35 -73.02
C GLN A 636 -44.58 -35.88 -72.65
N ARG A 637 -44.39 -34.95 -73.59
CA ARG A 637 -44.64 -33.53 -73.39
C ARG A 637 -46.11 -33.22 -73.12
N ALA A 638 -47.03 -33.85 -73.87
CA ALA A 638 -48.48 -33.71 -73.65
C ALA A 638 -48.89 -34.31 -72.29
N TYR A 639 -48.27 -35.42 -71.89
CA TYR A 639 -48.51 -36.02 -70.59
C TYR A 639 -48.03 -35.12 -69.44
N VAL A 640 -46.82 -34.56 -69.50
CA VAL A 640 -46.32 -33.60 -68.50
C VAL A 640 -47.24 -32.38 -68.41
N ALA A 641 -47.71 -31.85 -69.55
CA ALA A 641 -48.67 -30.74 -69.58
C ALA A 641 -49.96 -31.06 -68.82
N LYS A 642 -50.48 -32.28 -69.01
CA LYS A 642 -51.66 -32.78 -68.31
C LYS A 642 -51.44 -32.86 -66.79
N VAL A 643 -50.27 -33.29 -66.34
CA VAL A 643 -49.96 -33.33 -64.90
C VAL A 643 -49.86 -31.92 -64.33
N MET A 644 -49.24 -30.99 -65.06
CA MET A 644 -49.09 -29.57 -64.68
C MET A 644 -50.41 -28.77 -64.65
N THR A 645 -51.53 -29.36 -65.09
CA THR A 645 -52.86 -28.73 -64.97
C THR A 645 -53.73 -29.42 -63.90
N SER A 646 -53.17 -30.39 -63.17
CA SER A 646 -53.88 -31.11 -62.12
C SER A 646 -54.01 -30.30 -60.82
N ASN A 647 -55.06 -30.57 -60.03
CA ASN A 647 -55.23 -29.99 -58.70
C ASN A 647 -54.04 -30.29 -57.78
N ALA A 648 -53.46 -31.48 -57.89
CA ALA A 648 -52.32 -31.90 -57.09
C ALA A 648 -51.06 -31.09 -57.44
N TYR A 649 -50.84 -30.78 -58.73
CA TYR A 649 -49.75 -29.90 -59.15
C TYR A 649 -49.93 -28.49 -58.60
N TYR A 650 -51.10 -27.86 -58.79
CA TYR A 650 -51.33 -26.51 -58.26
C TYR A 650 -51.19 -26.45 -56.74
N ALA A 651 -51.64 -27.48 -56.02
CA ALA A 651 -51.47 -27.56 -54.57
C ALA A 651 -50.00 -27.71 -54.15
N ALA A 652 -49.18 -28.42 -54.93
CA ALA A 652 -47.75 -28.55 -54.71
C ALA A 652 -46.99 -27.25 -55.06
N GLN A 653 -47.35 -26.60 -56.16
CA GLN A 653 -46.87 -25.28 -56.61
C GLN A 653 -47.09 -24.23 -55.51
N ALA A 654 -48.34 -24.12 -55.00
CA ALA A 654 -48.67 -23.24 -53.88
C ALA A 654 -47.81 -23.54 -52.63
N GLY A 655 -47.59 -24.82 -52.34
CA GLY A 655 -46.71 -25.25 -51.25
C GLY A 655 -45.26 -24.80 -51.43
N ASN A 656 -44.72 -24.90 -52.65
CA ASN A 656 -43.35 -24.49 -52.96
C ASN A 656 -43.20 -22.96 -52.91
N ILE A 657 -44.18 -22.20 -53.41
CA ILE A 657 -44.17 -20.73 -53.37
C ILE A 657 -44.11 -20.23 -51.93
N TYR A 658 -44.97 -20.74 -51.05
CA TYR A 658 -44.99 -20.32 -49.64
C TYR A 658 -43.73 -20.74 -48.87
N LYS A 659 -43.16 -21.89 -49.20
CA LYS A 659 -41.86 -22.29 -48.67
C LYS A 659 -40.73 -21.39 -49.16
N ALA A 660 -40.81 -20.88 -50.39
CA ALA A 660 -39.81 -19.96 -50.92
C ALA A 660 -39.93 -18.56 -50.28
N VAL A 661 -41.15 -18.06 -50.07
CA VAL A 661 -41.37 -16.69 -49.56
C VAL A 661 -41.38 -16.63 -48.03
N PHE A 662 -42.13 -17.50 -47.35
CA PHE A 662 -42.35 -17.45 -45.90
C PHE A 662 -41.60 -18.54 -45.12
N ARG A 663 -40.87 -19.41 -45.81
CA ARG A 663 -40.17 -20.58 -45.20
C ARG A 663 -41.10 -21.53 -44.44
N ARG A 664 -42.40 -21.52 -44.75
CA ARG A 664 -43.43 -22.39 -44.15
C ARG A 664 -44.40 -22.92 -45.20
N PRO A 665 -45.14 -24.01 -44.93
CA PRO A 665 -46.28 -24.38 -45.77
C PRO A 665 -47.39 -23.32 -45.73
N PRO A 666 -48.20 -23.19 -46.79
CA PRO A 666 -49.38 -22.34 -46.79
C PRO A 666 -50.45 -22.93 -45.87
N THR A 667 -51.19 -22.06 -45.18
CA THR A 667 -52.45 -22.41 -44.52
C THR A 667 -53.48 -22.91 -45.55
N VAL A 668 -54.58 -23.50 -45.07
CA VAL A 668 -55.65 -24.01 -45.95
C VAL A 668 -56.22 -22.89 -46.83
N ARG A 669 -56.43 -21.69 -46.27
CA ARG A 669 -56.95 -20.52 -46.99
C ARG A 669 -55.96 -19.99 -48.01
N GLU A 670 -54.71 -19.78 -47.62
CA GLU A 670 -53.63 -19.34 -48.50
C GLU A 670 -53.44 -20.31 -49.67
N ARG A 671 -53.43 -21.62 -49.38
CA ARG A 671 -53.33 -22.67 -50.39
C ARG A 671 -54.49 -22.58 -51.38
N ALA A 672 -55.72 -22.44 -50.90
CA ALA A 672 -56.90 -22.32 -51.77
C ALA A 672 -56.82 -21.08 -52.67
N GLN A 673 -56.42 -19.93 -52.13
CA GLN A 673 -56.28 -18.67 -52.88
C GLN A 673 -55.19 -18.76 -53.95
N THR A 674 -54.02 -19.30 -53.62
CA THR A 674 -52.92 -19.46 -54.58
C THR A 674 -53.26 -20.48 -55.67
N VAL A 675 -53.92 -21.59 -55.32
CA VAL A 675 -54.39 -22.57 -56.31
C VAL A 675 -55.41 -21.92 -57.26
N ALA A 676 -56.32 -21.09 -56.75
CA ALA A 676 -57.28 -20.37 -57.58
C ALA A 676 -56.57 -19.37 -58.52
N ALA A 677 -55.58 -18.62 -58.04
CA ALA A 677 -54.79 -17.69 -58.84
C ALA A 677 -54.01 -18.40 -59.96
N LEU A 678 -53.33 -19.51 -59.64
CA LEU A 678 -52.59 -20.32 -60.62
C LEU A 678 -53.52 -20.88 -61.71
N LYS A 679 -54.72 -21.35 -61.33
CA LYS A 679 -55.75 -21.82 -62.29
C LYS A 679 -56.30 -20.70 -63.17
N ALA A 680 -56.36 -19.48 -62.65
CA ALA A 680 -56.75 -18.30 -63.40
C ALA A 680 -55.64 -17.77 -64.33
N GLY A 681 -54.46 -18.42 -64.36
CA GLY A 681 -53.34 -18.07 -65.23
C GLY A 681 -52.35 -17.08 -64.62
N ALA A 682 -52.42 -16.79 -63.32
CA ALA A 682 -51.41 -15.97 -62.66
C ALA A 682 -50.06 -16.68 -62.65
N SER A 683 -48.99 -15.98 -63.04
CA SER A 683 -47.65 -16.54 -63.04
C SER A 683 -47.10 -16.71 -61.62
N GLU A 684 -46.20 -17.67 -61.42
CA GLU A 684 -45.49 -17.86 -60.14
C GLU A 684 -44.78 -16.56 -59.71
N MET A 685 -44.24 -15.80 -60.66
CA MET A 685 -43.58 -14.52 -60.41
C MET A 685 -44.56 -13.48 -59.86
N THR A 686 -45.73 -13.34 -60.49
CA THR A 686 -46.80 -12.44 -60.03
C THR A 686 -47.27 -12.80 -58.63
N ILE A 687 -47.39 -14.10 -58.33
CA ILE A 687 -47.80 -14.56 -57.00
C ILE A 687 -46.70 -14.24 -55.97
N LYS A 688 -45.42 -14.51 -56.28
CA LYS A 688 -44.32 -14.17 -55.37
C LYS A 688 -44.21 -12.67 -55.12
N GLU A 689 -44.37 -11.84 -56.15
CA GLU A 689 -44.40 -10.38 -56.02
C GLU A 689 -45.46 -9.93 -55.02
N ASN A 690 -46.70 -10.44 -55.15
CA ASN A 690 -47.80 -10.14 -54.23
C ASN A 690 -47.53 -10.63 -52.80
N LEU A 691 -46.84 -11.76 -52.63
CA LEU A 691 -46.53 -12.30 -51.31
C LEU A 691 -45.39 -11.54 -50.62
N PHE A 692 -44.32 -11.19 -51.35
CA PHE A 692 -43.20 -10.38 -50.84
C PHE A 692 -43.61 -8.94 -50.49
N THR A 693 -44.67 -8.43 -51.12
CA THR A 693 -45.26 -7.12 -50.81
C THR A 693 -46.47 -7.20 -49.87
N SER A 694 -46.86 -8.40 -49.44
CA SER A 694 -48.02 -8.58 -48.56
C SER A 694 -47.74 -8.07 -47.14
N ALA A 695 -48.79 -7.60 -46.46
CA ALA A 695 -48.70 -7.22 -45.05
C ALA A 695 -48.11 -8.33 -44.16
N ALA A 696 -48.39 -9.60 -44.45
CA ALA A 696 -47.83 -10.73 -43.73
C ALA A 696 -46.30 -10.83 -43.86
N TYR A 697 -45.74 -10.44 -45.00
CA TYR A 697 -44.29 -10.41 -45.20
C TYR A 697 -43.66 -9.15 -44.60
N LEU A 698 -44.29 -7.99 -44.79
CA LEU A 698 -43.81 -6.71 -44.26
C LEU A 698 -43.81 -6.67 -42.72
N ASN A 699 -44.82 -7.23 -42.07
CA ASN A 699 -44.90 -7.28 -40.61
C ASN A 699 -43.78 -8.11 -39.97
N ARG A 700 -43.16 -9.04 -40.72
CA ARG A 700 -41.99 -9.80 -40.26
C ARG A 700 -40.71 -8.96 -40.25
N TYR A 701 -40.67 -7.88 -41.03
CA TYR A 701 -39.49 -7.04 -41.22
C TYR A 701 -39.87 -5.55 -41.09
N PRO A 702 -40.09 -5.07 -39.86
CA PRO A 702 -40.71 -3.78 -39.60
C PRO A 702 -39.82 -2.58 -39.93
N THR A 703 -38.51 -2.77 -40.11
CA THR A 703 -37.58 -1.69 -40.47
C THR A 703 -37.18 -1.78 -41.94
N PRO A 704 -36.96 -0.64 -42.63
CA PRO A 704 -36.51 -0.64 -44.02
C PRO A 704 -35.23 -1.47 -44.23
N THR A 705 -34.29 -1.41 -43.29
CA THR A 705 -33.02 -2.16 -43.34
C THR A 705 -33.27 -3.66 -43.21
N ALA A 706 -34.08 -4.10 -42.24
CA ALA A 706 -34.42 -5.51 -42.10
C ALA A 706 -35.17 -6.04 -43.32
N LEU A 707 -36.07 -5.22 -43.89
CA LEU A 707 -36.82 -5.58 -45.09
C LEU A 707 -35.90 -5.69 -46.31
N ALA A 708 -34.97 -4.76 -46.51
CA ALA A 708 -33.97 -4.83 -47.58
C ALA A 708 -33.08 -6.07 -47.44
N THR A 709 -32.59 -6.37 -46.24
CA THR A 709 -31.80 -7.58 -45.96
C THR A 709 -32.61 -8.86 -46.22
N ALA A 710 -33.87 -8.89 -45.79
CA ALA A 710 -34.76 -10.04 -46.00
C ALA A 710 -35.09 -10.25 -47.48
N LEU A 711 -35.42 -9.20 -48.23
CA LEU A 711 -35.69 -9.29 -49.67
C LEU A 711 -34.48 -9.81 -50.45
N ALA A 712 -33.27 -9.30 -50.15
CA ALA A 712 -32.04 -9.80 -50.77
C ALA A 712 -31.78 -11.27 -50.41
N ARG A 713 -31.97 -11.66 -49.15
CA ARG A 713 -31.81 -13.05 -48.70
C ARG A 713 -32.83 -13.98 -49.34
N ASP A 714 -34.10 -13.60 -49.37
CA ASP A 714 -35.19 -14.50 -49.75
C ASP A 714 -35.43 -14.55 -51.28
N ILE A 715 -35.03 -13.51 -52.02
CA ILE A 715 -35.09 -13.49 -53.50
C ILE A 715 -33.76 -13.90 -54.15
N LEU A 716 -32.63 -13.35 -53.67
CA LEU A 716 -31.30 -13.58 -54.28
C LEU A 716 -30.52 -14.72 -53.62
N ASN A 717 -31.03 -15.27 -52.51
CA ASN A 717 -30.37 -16.33 -51.74
C ASN A 717 -28.98 -15.94 -51.23
N ARG A 718 -28.78 -14.65 -50.87
CA ARG A 718 -27.54 -14.13 -50.26
C ARG A 718 -27.82 -13.05 -49.22
N ILE A 719 -26.95 -12.96 -48.21
CA ILE A 719 -26.97 -11.84 -47.26
C ILE A 719 -26.29 -10.64 -47.94
N PRO A 720 -26.97 -9.50 -48.13
CA PRO A 720 -26.37 -8.33 -48.77
C PRO A 720 -25.31 -7.69 -47.84
N GLY A 721 -24.18 -7.29 -48.41
CA GLY A 721 -23.23 -6.42 -47.72
C GLY A 721 -23.75 -4.99 -47.58
N THR A 722 -22.99 -4.12 -46.91
CA THR A 722 -23.41 -2.74 -46.60
C THR A 722 -23.81 -1.94 -47.85
N VAL A 723 -22.98 -1.98 -48.91
CA VAL A 723 -23.25 -1.26 -50.17
C VAL A 723 -24.50 -1.77 -50.88
N ALA A 724 -24.68 -3.10 -50.94
CA ALA A 724 -25.85 -3.71 -51.57
C ALA A 724 -27.14 -3.40 -50.80
N THR A 725 -27.06 -3.36 -49.48
CA THR A 725 -28.19 -2.98 -48.61
C THR A 725 -28.57 -1.51 -48.82
N GLN A 726 -27.58 -0.61 -48.90
CA GLN A 726 -27.82 0.83 -49.16
C GLN A 726 -28.43 1.08 -50.55
N ASN A 727 -27.95 0.39 -51.58
CA ASN A 727 -28.54 0.51 -52.92
C ASN A 727 -30.00 0.05 -52.96
N LEU A 728 -30.32 -1.02 -52.23
CA LEU A 728 -31.69 -1.53 -52.15
C LEU A 728 -32.60 -0.59 -51.34
N LEU A 729 -32.10 -0.04 -50.23
CA LEU A 729 -32.80 1.00 -49.45
C LEU A 729 -33.09 2.25 -50.30
N GLN A 730 -32.12 2.67 -51.12
CA GLN A 730 -32.29 3.78 -52.06
C GLN A 730 -33.36 3.48 -53.12
N SER A 731 -33.36 2.27 -53.67
CA SER A 731 -34.39 1.82 -54.63
C SER A 731 -35.77 1.82 -53.98
N MET A 732 -35.91 1.26 -52.77
CA MET A 732 -37.17 1.28 -51.99
C MET A 732 -37.68 2.68 -51.64
N SER A 733 -36.79 3.66 -51.57
CA SER A 733 -37.18 5.06 -51.34
C SER A 733 -37.59 5.80 -52.62
N ASN A 734 -37.09 5.33 -53.78
CA ASN A 734 -37.26 6.00 -55.06
C ASN A 734 -38.42 5.44 -55.91
N GLN A 735 -38.91 4.24 -55.61
CA GLN A 735 -39.99 3.59 -56.37
C GLN A 735 -40.87 2.70 -55.47
N PRO A 736 -42.11 2.38 -55.90
CA PRO A 736 -43.00 1.47 -55.17
C PRO A 736 -42.33 0.12 -54.88
N LEU A 737 -42.60 -0.44 -53.69
CA LEU A 737 -41.98 -1.70 -53.25
C LEU A 737 -42.23 -2.86 -54.23
N ASN A 738 -43.40 -2.89 -54.85
CA ASN A 738 -43.78 -3.85 -55.89
C ASN A 738 -42.82 -3.81 -57.09
N ASP A 739 -42.42 -2.61 -57.53
CA ASP A 739 -41.46 -2.45 -58.62
C ASP A 739 -40.06 -2.92 -58.19
N VAL A 740 -39.63 -2.59 -56.96
CA VAL A 740 -38.36 -3.08 -56.38
C VAL A 740 -38.32 -4.61 -56.32
N VAL A 741 -39.38 -5.24 -55.80
CA VAL A 741 -39.49 -6.69 -55.68
C VAL A 741 -39.49 -7.35 -57.05
N ARG A 742 -40.20 -6.76 -58.02
CA ARG A 742 -40.24 -7.24 -59.39
C ARG A 742 -38.87 -7.16 -60.07
N GLU A 743 -38.15 -6.05 -59.92
CA GLU A 743 -36.78 -5.89 -60.41
C GLU A 743 -35.83 -6.92 -59.80
N LEU A 744 -35.92 -7.14 -58.48
CA LEU A 744 -35.14 -8.17 -57.79
C LEU A 744 -35.45 -9.57 -58.32
N LEU A 745 -36.73 -9.92 -58.48
CA LEU A 745 -37.16 -11.23 -59.02
C LEU A 745 -36.73 -11.45 -60.47
N MET A 746 -36.52 -10.37 -61.24
CA MET A 746 -36.07 -10.39 -62.63
C MET A 746 -34.56 -10.20 -62.81
N SER A 747 -33.81 -9.99 -61.72
CA SER A 747 -32.36 -9.86 -61.75
C SER A 747 -31.67 -11.12 -62.25
N ASP A 748 -30.46 -10.98 -62.81
CA ASP A 748 -29.65 -12.10 -63.31
C ASP A 748 -29.47 -13.20 -62.25
N ASP A 749 -29.18 -12.81 -61.02
CA ASP A 749 -28.97 -13.72 -59.88
C ASP A 749 -30.27 -14.47 -59.52
N ALA A 750 -31.41 -13.77 -59.46
CA ALA A 750 -32.70 -14.40 -59.17
C ALA A 750 -33.13 -15.37 -60.26
N LEU A 751 -32.97 -14.99 -61.53
CA LEU A 751 -33.28 -15.84 -62.67
C LEU A 751 -32.35 -17.06 -62.74
N ALA A 752 -31.06 -16.89 -62.47
CA ALA A 752 -30.11 -17.99 -62.37
C ALA A 752 -30.52 -19.00 -61.29
N ASN A 753 -30.90 -18.53 -60.11
CA ASN A 753 -31.40 -19.38 -59.02
C ASN A 753 -32.70 -20.12 -59.42
N GLN A 754 -33.63 -19.45 -60.11
CA GLN A 754 -34.86 -20.08 -60.58
C GLN A 754 -34.59 -21.17 -61.62
N ILE A 755 -33.70 -20.91 -62.59
CA ILE A 755 -33.31 -21.88 -63.60
C ILE A 755 -32.63 -23.09 -62.94
N ASP A 756 -31.67 -22.85 -62.05
CA ASP A 756 -30.99 -23.93 -61.32
C ASP A 756 -31.97 -24.78 -60.51
N ASN A 757 -32.95 -24.15 -59.85
CA ASN A 757 -34.01 -24.87 -59.12
C ASN A 757 -34.87 -25.76 -60.04
N VAL A 758 -35.22 -25.28 -61.24
CA VAL A 758 -35.98 -26.07 -62.22
C VAL A 758 -35.15 -27.26 -62.73
N TYR A 759 -33.85 -27.07 -62.97
CA TYR A 759 -32.92 -28.16 -63.33
C TYR A 759 -32.77 -29.20 -62.20
N ARG A 760 -32.65 -28.76 -60.96
CA ARG A 760 -32.58 -29.66 -59.80
C ARG A 760 -33.88 -30.40 -59.57
N LEU A 761 -35.02 -29.74 -59.82
CA LEU A 761 -36.33 -30.36 -59.69
C LEU A 761 -36.52 -31.44 -60.75
N ALA A 762 -36.30 -31.11 -62.02
CA ALA A 762 -36.54 -32.01 -63.14
C ALA A 762 -35.42 -33.06 -63.29
N LEU A 763 -34.17 -32.62 -63.46
CA LEU A 763 -33.03 -33.45 -63.85
C LEU A 763 -32.13 -33.84 -62.69
N ARG A 764 -32.43 -33.40 -61.47
CA ARG A 764 -31.71 -33.79 -60.24
C ARG A 764 -30.22 -33.41 -60.24
N ARG A 765 -29.85 -32.43 -61.07
CA ARG A 765 -28.52 -31.82 -61.15
C ARG A 765 -28.63 -30.30 -61.20
N ALA A 766 -27.52 -29.62 -60.96
CA ALA A 766 -27.43 -28.19 -61.18
C ALA A 766 -27.55 -27.85 -62.68
N ALA A 767 -28.06 -26.67 -62.98
CA ALA A 767 -27.91 -26.08 -64.30
C ALA A 767 -26.44 -25.71 -64.50
N THR A 768 -25.88 -26.01 -65.68
CA THR A 768 -24.57 -25.51 -66.05
C THR A 768 -24.63 -24.00 -66.34
N PRO A 769 -23.52 -23.25 -66.23
CA PRO A 769 -23.51 -21.82 -66.54
C PRO A 769 -24.03 -21.50 -67.95
N ALA A 770 -23.74 -22.35 -68.94
CA ALA A 770 -24.24 -22.20 -70.31
C ALA A 770 -25.76 -22.41 -70.41
N GLU A 771 -26.31 -23.39 -69.66
CA GLU A 771 -27.77 -23.59 -69.58
C GLU A 771 -28.46 -22.42 -68.89
N VAL A 772 -27.87 -21.87 -67.81
CA VAL A 772 -28.39 -20.65 -67.17
C VAL A 772 -28.43 -19.50 -68.17
N GLN A 773 -27.32 -19.20 -68.85
CA GLN A 773 -27.26 -18.14 -69.86
C GLN A 773 -28.29 -18.34 -70.99
N THR A 774 -28.48 -19.58 -71.44
CA THR A 774 -29.43 -19.92 -72.51
C THR A 774 -30.87 -19.57 -72.13
N TRP A 775 -31.26 -19.77 -70.86
CA TRP A 775 -32.64 -19.58 -70.41
C TRP A 775 -32.92 -18.20 -69.80
N THR A 776 -31.91 -17.48 -69.33
CA THR A 776 -32.08 -16.18 -68.67
C THR A 776 -32.81 -15.16 -69.55
N ALA A 777 -32.37 -14.95 -70.79
CA ALA A 777 -32.97 -13.94 -71.68
C ALA A 777 -34.42 -14.30 -72.12
N PRO A 778 -34.73 -15.55 -72.52
CA PRO A 778 -36.11 -15.96 -72.82
C PRO A 778 -37.07 -15.88 -71.64
N ILE A 779 -36.59 -16.16 -70.41
CA ILE A 779 -37.43 -16.06 -69.21
C ILE A 779 -37.68 -14.60 -68.84
N ARG A 780 -36.65 -13.75 -68.94
CA ARG A 780 -36.78 -12.30 -68.67
C ARG A 780 -37.76 -11.62 -69.61
N SER A 781 -37.75 -11.97 -70.90
CA SER A 781 -38.68 -11.40 -71.89
C SER A 781 -40.09 -11.99 -71.85
N GLY A 782 -40.32 -13.02 -71.01
CA GLY A 782 -41.59 -13.74 -70.95
C GLY A 782 -41.82 -14.70 -72.13
N ALA A 783 -40.86 -14.84 -73.05
CA ALA A 783 -40.95 -15.77 -74.18
C ALA A 783 -40.99 -17.25 -73.73
N VAL A 784 -40.44 -17.56 -72.55
CA VAL A 784 -40.50 -18.87 -71.90
C VAL A 784 -40.81 -18.66 -70.42
N THR A 785 -41.79 -19.38 -69.86
CA THR A 785 -42.02 -19.38 -68.40
C THR A 785 -41.12 -20.41 -67.71
N THR A 786 -40.87 -20.27 -66.41
CA THR A 786 -40.18 -21.29 -65.60
C THR A 786 -40.90 -22.65 -65.65
N GLU A 787 -42.23 -22.64 -65.71
CA GLU A 787 -43.05 -23.84 -65.93
C GLU A 787 -42.85 -24.42 -67.33
N GLY A 788 -42.74 -23.57 -68.35
CA GLY A 788 -42.42 -23.97 -69.72
C GLY A 788 -41.03 -24.61 -69.84
N LEU A 789 -40.05 -24.10 -69.08
CA LEU A 789 -38.73 -24.73 -68.95
C LEU A 789 -38.86 -26.09 -68.26
N ALA A 790 -39.55 -26.17 -67.11
CA ALA A 790 -39.76 -27.42 -66.39
C ALA A 790 -40.45 -28.47 -67.28
N GLN A 791 -41.44 -28.08 -68.07
CA GLN A 791 -42.11 -28.96 -69.03
C GLN A 791 -41.15 -29.51 -70.09
N ARG A 792 -40.26 -28.66 -70.64
CA ARG A 792 -39.25 -29.06 -71.62
C ARG A 792 -38.25 -30.04 -71.03
N LEU A 793 -37.76 -29.78 -69.82
CA LEU A 793 -36.81 -30.67 -69.14
C LEU A 793 -37.44 -32.01 -68.77
N LEU A 794 -38.66 -32.02 -68.24
CA LEU A 794 -39.37 -33.25 -67.89
C LEU A 794 -39.79 -34.08 -69.11
N ALA A 795 -39.90 -33.48 -70.29
CA ALA A 795 -40.16 -34.18 -71.54
C ALA A 795 -38.87 -34.52 -72.32
N SER A 796 -37.69 -34.29 -71.74
CA SER A 796 -36.42 -34.53 -72.40
C SER A 796 -36.00 -36.00 -72.33
N ALA A 797 -35.14 -36.41 -73.27
CA ALA A 797 -34.51 -37.73 -73.23
C ALA A 797 -33.69 -37.95 -71.95
N GLU A 798 -33.08 -36.88 -71.42
CA GLU A 798 -32.31 -36.93 -70.17
C GLU A 798 -33.20 -37.31 -68.98
N PHE A 799 -34.35 -36.66 -68.83
CA PHE A 799 -35.30 -37.01 -67.76
C PHE A 799 -35.83 -38.44 -67.93
N TYR A 800 -36.13 -38.86 -69.15
CA TYR A 800 -36.64 -40.20 -69.42
C TYR A 800 -35.64 -41.30 -69.03
N GLN A 801 -34.37 -41.12 -69.40
CA GLN A 801 -33.28 -42.04 -69.03
C GLN A 801 -33.04 -42.04 -67.52
N LEU A 802 -33.05 -40.86 -66.91
CA LEU A 802 -32.90 -40.77 -65.47
C LEU A 802 -34.04 -41.53 -64.80
N ALA A 803 -35.30 -41.31 -65.19
CA ALA A 803 -36.50 -41.93 -64.61
C ALA A 803 -36.43 -43.44 -64.66
N PHE A 804 -36.05 -44.00 -65.81
CA PHE A 804 -35.85 -45.44 -65.98
C PHE A 804 -34.83 -46.02 -65.00
N ASN A 805 -33.73 -45.31 -64.75
CA ASN A 805 -32.63 -45.78 -63.91
C ASN A 805 -32.87 -45.61 -62.39
N LYS A 806 -33.70 -44.63 -61.99
CA LYS A 806 -33.81 -44.20 -60.59
C LYS A 806 -35.13 -44.59 -59.92
N VAL A 807 -36.19 -44.92 -60.67
CA VAL A 807 -37.41 -45.51 -60.11
C VAL A 807 -37.16 -46.99 -59.83
N ARG A 808 -37.36 -47.41 -58.58
CA ARG A 808 -37.05 -48.78 -58.14
C ARG A 808 -38.16 -49.77 -58.45
#